data_AF-A0A9D6CDD2-F1
#
_entry.id   AF-A0A9D6CDD2-F1
#
_cell.length_a   1.000
_cell.length_b   1.000
_cell.length_c   1.000
_cell.angle_alpha   90.00
_cell.angle_beta   90.00
_cell.angle_gamma   90.00
#
_symmetry.space_group_name_H-M   'P 1'
#
loop_
_entity.id
_entity.type
_entity.pdbx_description
1 polymer ?
#
loop_
_entity_poly.entity_id
_entity_poly.type
_entity_poly.pdbx_seq_one_letter_code
_entity_poly.pdbx_strand_id
1 'polypeptide(L)'
;MPSTRIKAANTTLCLIDTQTHALAARAMRLSLTAMDFADAVFISDSAADTGGARHVAIAPLVGRAAYSRFVMKELLRHVETEHVLLIQWDGYVVHPDAWRDDFLEHDYIGARWGFHKDAHCVGNGGFSLRSRRLLEALQDPAIDRYEPEDELICRHYRPLLESRYGTRFAPPEVADRFSFETTYPPGKTLGFHGLFNMWQFLSDEEVPGFVAAMPRSVLGSIQYLALAKNFIDLKRLDSARVLLEQRQRVFPADAKCAAMLQTLNGGSTGTHHAAPVSRNAPCPCGSGKRYKHCCGQEGVAQAVTSATAENTPETLLKQAMTDHQAGRLDAARKGYEAVVALGDDAIAEHYLGVLDMQDKRPLDGERRIRAALAKRGDVPDFYNNLGLCLRAQNRLEEAVAEYRKALDLHPAYAPAWSNLGLDLHKLGHLGEALDAFNRALVLDANLMQARFSRALVLLTQGEYAQGWAGYDYRMRCPEYAANYRLPAMAGMPRPWQGEALAGKALLLIAEQGIGDTLQFIRYARQLAEQGGKVDLHVRQGHVAGLLRNAQGVSEVYTGSAAIPAHDYYCHLLSLPRLCNTRSLGDVPADVPYLAAPADRRAYWRQRLDAIPARLRVGLAWAGSPSNVDDRNRSCSLQALTGLFEVPDVAWINLQIGVGREELQSVQTPILDWGNDQTDYAETAALMAELDLIITVDTSIAHAAGALARPVWVMLQYIADFRWLLDRNDSPWYPTARLFRQPRPRDWAGVVASLKGALADFMVERS
;
A
#
# COMPACT_ATOMS: atom_id res chain seq x y z
N MET A 1 26.51 4.68 -45.18
CA MET A 1 26.47 3.24 -45.49
C MET A 1 25.13 2.69 -45.03
N PRO A 2 24.40 1.87 -45.81
CA PRO A 2 23.16 1.28 -45.32
C PRO A 2 23.54 0.27 -44.24
N SER A 3 23.33 0.64 -42.98
CA SER A 3 23.35 -0.28 -41.86
C SER A 3 22.37 -1.40 -42.18
N THR A 4 22.85 -2.64 -42.26
CA THR A 4 22.00 -3.81 -42.40
C THR A 4 21.15 -3.85 -41.13
N ARG A 5 19.89 -3.39 -41.21
CA ARG A 5 18.99 -3.41 -40.05
C ARG A 5 18.83 -4.84 -39.57
N ILE A 6 18.84 -5.01 -38.26
CA ILE A 6 18.68 -6.32 -37.64
C ILE A 6 17.24 -6.79 -37.90
N LYS A 7 17.12 -8.02 -38.40
CA LYS A 7 15.84 -8.61 -38.81
C LYS A 7 15.34 -9.58 -37.75
N ALA A 8 14.19 -9.29 -37.15
CA ALA A 8 13.46 -10.22 -36.30
C ALA A 8 12.46 -11.02 -37.17
N ALA A 9 12.98 -12.01 -37.91
CA ALA A 9 12.29 -12.64 -39.04
C ALA A 9 11.00 -13.42 -38.69
N ASN A 10 10.74 -13.70 -37.41
CA ASN A 10 9.54 -14.38 -36.91
C ASN A 10 8.85 -13.62 -35.76
N THR A 11 9.00 -12.29 -35.70
CA THR A 11 8.46 -11.49 -34.60
C THR A 11 7.52 -10.40 -35.11
N THR A 12 6.31 -10.36 -34.57
CA THR A 12 5.38 -9.23 -34.72
C THR A 12 5.74 -8.15 -33.70
N LEU A 13 5.96 -6.91 -34.13
CA LEU A 13 5.93 -5.77 -33.23
C LEU A 13 4.47 -5.40 -32.96
N CYS A 14 4.05 -5.34 -31.70
CA CYS A 14 2.69 -4.99 -31.33
C CYS A 14 2.65 -3.88 -30.31
N LEU A 15 1.74 -2.93 -30.50
CA LEU A 15 1.43 -1.89 -29.52
C LEU A 15 -0.09 -1.76 -29.41
N ILE A 16 -0.59 -1.83 -28.18
CA ILE A 16 -2.01 -1.66 -27.84
C ILE A 16 -2.15 -0.36 -27.04
N ASP A 17 -2.93 0.59 -27.54
CA ASP A 17 -3.19 1.84 -26.82
C ASP A 17 -4.50 2.49 -27.27
N THR A 18 -5.33 2.97 -26.33
CA THR A 18 -6.58 3.70 -26.62
C THR A 18 -6.69 5.02 -25.86
N GLN A 19 -5.56 5.59 -25.45
CA GLN A 19 -5.52 6.78 -24.58
C GLN A 19 -4.43 7.78 -24.97
N THR A 20 -3.31 7.31 -25.49
CA THR A 20 -2.10 8.06 -25.82
C THR A 20 -1.63 7.83 -27.25
N HIS A 21 -2.56 7.83 -28.21
CA HIS A 21 -2.36 7.45 -29.62
C HIS A 21 -1.09 8.03 -30.25
N ALA A 22 -0.81 9.32 -30.02
CA ALA A 22 0.36 9.99 -30.58
C ALA A 22 1.69 9.48 -29.98
N LEU A 23 1.72 9.20 -28.68
CA LEU A 23 2.90 8.67 -27.97
C LEU A 23 3.14 7.21 -28.35
N ALA A 24 2.06 6.42 -28.41
CA ALA A 24 2.08 5.06 -28.90
C ALA A 24 2.62 5.00 -30.35
N ALA A 25 2.09 5.81 -31.25
CA ALA A 25 2.54 5.86 -32.64
C ALA A 25 4.02 6.31 -32.76
N ARG A 26 4.49 7.20 -31.86
CA ARG A 26 5.92 7.54 -31.77
C ARG A 26 6.77 6.33 -31.36
N ALA A 27 6.40 5.61 -30.31
CA ALA A 27 7.13 4.41 -29.86
C ALA A 27 7.20 3.33 -30.96
N MET A 28 6.10 3.17 -31.70
CA MET A 28 6.02 2.28 -32.86
C MET A 28 7.01 2.69 -33.96
N ARG A 29 7.01 3.97 -34.36
CA ARG A 29 7.94 4.51 -35.40
C ARG A 29 9.41 4.35 -35.03
N LEU A 30 9.75 4.63 -33.77
CA LEU A 30 11.13 4.47 -33.29
C LEU A 30 11.58 3.02 -33.41
N SER A 31 10.72 2.08 -33.01
CA SER A 31 11.02 0.64 -33.08
C SER A 31 11.16 0.15 -34.53
N LEU A 32 10.25 0.56 -35.43
CA LEU A 32 10.31 0.23 -36.86
C LEU A 32 11.47 0.88 -37.62
N THR A 33 11.99 2.00 -37.08
CA THR A 33 13.21 2.62 -37.62
C THR A 33 14.47 1.88 -37.18
N ALA A 34 14.45 1.33 -35.95
CA ALA A 34 15.58 0.62 -35.36
C ALA A 34 15.74 -0.82 -35.87
N MET A 35 14.64 -1.54 -36.12
CA MET A 35 14.64 -2.96 -36.48
C MET A 35 13.58 -3.29 -37.53
N ASP A 36 13.86 -4.30 -38.34
CA ASP A 36 12.89 -4.86 -39.29
C ASP A 36 12.15 -6.05 -38.64
N PHE A 37 10.83 -5.98 -38.56
CA PHE A 37 9.95 -7.02 -38.01
C PHE A 37 9.18 -7.73 -39.13
N ALA A 38 8.76 -8.97 -38.88
CA ALA A 38 7.98 -9.75 -39.84
C ALA A 38 6.56 -9.19 -40.04
N ASP A 39 5.98 -8.64 -38.98
CA ASP A 39 4.70 -7.92 -39.00
C ASP A 39 4.74 -6.80 -37.95
N ALA A 40 3.87 -5.80 -38.09
CA ALA A 40 3.80 -4.64 -37.23
C ALA A 40 2.34 -4.22 -37.05
N VAL A 41 1.83 -4.29 -35.82
CA VAL A 41 0.41 -4.11 -35.51
C VAL A 41 0.21 -3.01 -34.49
N PHE A 42 -0.61 -2.04 -34.84
CA PHE A 42 -1.08 -1.00 -33.93
C PHE A 42 -2.55 -1.23 -33.62
N ILE A 43 -2.86 -1.66 -32.40
CA ILE A 43 -4.21 -1.99 -31.96
C ILE A 43 -4.74 -0.81 -31.15
N SER A 44 -5.76 -0.13 -31.66
CA SER A 44 -6.25 1.11 -31.07
C SER A 44 -7.66 1.45 -31.53
N ASP A 45 -8.39 2.24 -30.75
CA ASP A 45 -9.69 2.82 -31.12
C ASP A 45 -9.56 3.97 -32.15
N SER A 46 -8.35 4.46 -32.40
CA SER A 46 -8.09 5.48 -33.42
C SER A 46 -6.81 5.18 -34.22
N ALA A 47 -6.82 5.54 -35.51
CA ALA A 47 -5.64 5.42 -36.36
C ALA A 47 -4.62 6.54 -36.06
N ALA A 48 -3.33 6.23 -36.22
CA ALA A 48 -2.24 7.19 -36.07
C ALA A 48 -1.09 6.86 -37.04
N ASP A 49 -0.22 7.84 -37.33
CA ASP A 49 0.97 7.62 -38.16
C ASP A 49 2.04 6.83 -37.39
N THR A 50 2.07 5.52 -37.63
CA THR A 50 3.00 4.57 -37.03
C THR A 50 4.24 4.30 -37.88
N GLY A 51 4.37 4.92 -39.06
CA GLY A 51 5.50 4.68 -39.97
C GLY A 51 5.51 3.30 -40.63
N GLY A 52 4.38 2.59 -40.66
CA GLY A 52 4.23 1.35 -41.44
C GLY A 52 3.48 0.20 -40.77
N ALA A 53 2.97 0.36 -39.55
CA ALA A 53 2.19 -0.68 -38.88
C ALA A 53 0.74 -0.70 -39.38
N ARG A 54 0.17 -1.90 -39.53
CA ARG A 54 -1.27 -2.05 -39.82
C ARG A 54 -2.10 -1.68 -38.59
N HIS A 55 -3.15 -0.90 -38.79
CA HIS A 55 -4.08 -0.51 -37.72
C HIS A 55 -5.17 -1.57 -37.55
N VAL A 56 -5.44 -1.94 -36.30
CA VAL A 56 -6.56 -2.80 -35.90
C VAL A 56 -7.47 -2.00 -34.97
N ALA A 57 -8.68 -1.70 -35.44
CA ALA A 57 -9.66 -0.95 -34.68
C ALA A 57 -10.28 -1.80 -33.57
N ILE A 58 -10.28 -1.29 -32.33
CA ILE A 58 -10.93 -1.90 -31.16
C ILE A 58 -11.77 -0.87 -30.40
N ALA A 59 -12.63 -1.33 -29.48
CA ALA A 59 -13.28 -0.42 -28.54
C ALA A 59 -12.26 0.15 -27.53
N PRO A 60 -12.48 1.36 -26.99
CA PRO A 60 -11.61 1.94 -25.98
C PRO A 60 -11.42 1.01 -24.76
N LEU A 61 -10.17 0.77 -24.38
CA LEU A 61 -9.82 -0.04 -23.22
C LEU A 61 -9.74 0.86 -21.98
N VAL A 62 -10.73 0.72 -21.09
CA VAL A 62 -10.86 1.55 -19.89
C VAL A 62 -10.33 0.78 -18.68
N GLY A 63 -9.20 1.24 -18.13
CA GLY A 63 -8.57 0.66 -16.96
C GLY A 63 -7.65 -0.51 -17.29
N ARG A 64 -6.91 -0.94 -16.27
CA ARG A 64 -5.87 -1.97 -16.38
C ARG A 64 -6.46 -3.36 -16.62
N ALA A 65 -7.52 -3.75 -15.91
CA ALA A 65 -8.20 -5.02 -16.12
C ALA A 65 -8.69 -5.23 -17.57
N ALA A 66 -9.22 -4.18 -18.21
CA ALA A 66 -9.64 -4.25 -19.62
C ALA A 66 -8.44 -4.49 -20.55
N TYR A 67 -7.34 -3.76 -20.34
CA TYR A 67 -6.10 -3.95 -21.07
C TYR A 67 -5.52 -5.35 -20.89
N SER A 68 -5.36 -5.78 -19.65
CA SER A 68 -4.82 -7.08 -19.29
C SER A 68 -5.68 -8.23 -19.80
N ARG A 69 -7.02 -8.12 -19.75
CA ARG A 69 -7.94 -9.10 -20.36
C ARG A 69 -7.74 -9.18 -21.87
N PHE A 70 -7.66 -8.04 -22.55
CA PHE A 70 -7.41 -7.98 -23.98
C PHE A 70 -6.08 -8.66 -24.33
N VAL A 71 -5.01 -8.33 -23.61
CA VAL A 71 -3.69 -8.93 -23.80
C VAL A 71 -3.70 -10.45 -23.59
N MET A 72 -4.41 -10.94 -22.57
CA MET A 72 -4.42 -12.37 -22.25
C MET A 72 -5.37 -13.20 -23.12
N LYS A 73 -6.50 -12.64 -23.56
CA LYS A 73 -7.59 -13.41 -24.20
C LYS A 73 -7.88 -13.02 -25.65
N GLU A 74 -7.45 -11.84 -26.09
CA GLU A 74 -7.82 -11.30 -27.40
C GLU A 74 -6.61 -11.08 -28.32
N LEU A 75 -5.43 -10.75 -27.77
CA LEU A 75 -4.21 -10.48 -28.53
C LEU A 75 -3.82 -11.60 -29.51
N LEU A 76 -4.05 -12.87 -29.13
CA LEU A 76 -3.77 -14.03 -29.98
C LEU A 76 -4.39 -13.92 -31.39
N ARG A 77 -5.57 -13.28 -31.50
CA ARG A 77 -6.31 -13.13 -32.76
C ARG A 77 -5.64 -12.16 -33.74
N HIS A 78 -4.65 -11.40 -33.26
CA HIS A 78 -4.02 -10.31 -34.01
C HIS A 78 -2.55 -10.56 -34.32
N VAL A 79 -1.98 -11.65 -33.84
CA VAL A 79 -0.58 -12.04 -34.04
C VAL A 79 -0.54 -13.31 -34.89
N GLU A 80 0.21 -13.29 -35.99
CA GLU A 80 0.36 -14.46 -36.89
C GLU A 80 1.76 -15.10 -36.80
N THR A 81 2.75 -14.36 -36.30
CA THR A 81 4.13 -14.83 -36.15
C THR A 81 4.31 -15.70 -34.90
N GLU A 82 5.48 -16.34 -34.77
CA GLU A 82 5.80 -17.21 -33.62
C GLU A 82 5.96 -16.44 -32.31
N HIS A 83 6.39 -15.17 -32.38
CA HIS A 83 6.56 -14.30 -31.22
C HIS A 83 6.01 -12.91 -31.45
N VAL A 84 5.52 -12.27 -30.40
CA VAL A 84 5.15 -10.87 -30.39
C VAL A 84 6.03 -10.11 -29.43
N LEU A 85 6.68 -9.05 -29.92
CA LEU A 85 7.29 -8.02 -29.08
C LEU A 85 6.19 -6.99 -28.76
N LEU A 86 5.60 -7.11 -27.58
CA LEU A 86 4.61 -6.18 -27.08
C LEU A 86 5.31 -5.00 -26.41
N ILE A 87 5.05 -3.79 -26.91
CA ILE A 87 5.54 -2.54 -26.35
C ILE A 87 4.38 -1.62 -25.94
N GLN A 88 4.66 -0.67 -25.06
CA GLN A 88 3.76 0.41 -24.68
C GLN A 88 4.33 1.77 -25.11
N TRP A 89 3.53 2.83 -25.03
CA TRP A 89 3.99 4.17 -25.42
C TRP A 89 5.21 4.65 -24.62
N ASP A 90 5.41 4.12 -23.40
CA ASP A 90 6.53 4.40 -22.52
C ASP A 90 7.61 3.29 -22.50
N GLY A 91 7.74 2.53 -23.59
CA GLY A 91 8.85 1.61 -23.83
C GLY A 91 9.04 1.31 -25.32
N TYR A 92 10.28 1.28 -25.81
CA TYR A 92 10.57 0.99 -27.22
C TYR A 92 11.99 0.45 -27.42
N VAL A 93 12.31 -0.03 -28.62
CA VAL A 93 13.64 -0.55 -28.97
C VAL A 93 14.65 0.61 -28.99
N VAL A 94 15.74 0.47 -28.24
CA VAL A 94 16.80 1.50 -28.12
C VAL A 94 18.15 1.03 -28.63
N HIS A 95 18.48 -0.25 -28.46
CA HIS A 95 19.74 -0.83 -28.92
C HIS A 95 19.44 -2.07 -29.77
N PRO A 96 19.19 -1.89 -31.08
CA PRO A 96 18.89 -3.03 -31.95
C PRO A 96 20.02 -4.06 -31.97
N ASP A 97 21.28 -3.64 -31.77
CA ASP A 97 22.47 -4.48 -31.66
C ASP A 97 22.48 -5.41 -30.42
N ALA A 98 21.58 -5.18 -29.46
CA ALA A 98 21.39 -6.07 -28.32
C ALA A 98 20.41 -7.23 -28.62
N TRP A 99 19.76 -7.26 -29.78
CA TRP A 99 18.95 -8.40 -30.20
C TRP A 99 19.77 -9.69 -30.24
N ARG A 100 19.18 -10.78 -29.77
CA ARG A 100 19.76 -12.12 -29.77
C ARG A 100 18.67 -13.13 -30.07
N ASP A 101 18.99 -14.11 -30.92
CA ASP A 101 18.02 -15.14 -31.31
C ASP A 101 17.68 -16.10 -30.16
N ASP A 102 18.51 -16.17 -29.12
CA ASP A 102 18.22 -16.93 -27.88
C ASP A 102 17.00 -16.39 -27.13
N PHE A 103 16.57 -15.14 -27.41
CA PHE A 103 15.30 -14.61 -26.90
C PHE A 103 14.10 -15.42 -27.41
N LEU A 104 14.17 -15.98 -28.62
CA LEU A 104 13.08 -16.75 -29.22
C LEU A 104 12.96 -18.16 -28.62
N GLU A 105 13.95 -18.61 -27.84
CA GLU A 105 13.88 -19.88 -27.10
C GLU A 105 12.93 -19.82 -25.89
N HIS A 106 12.41 -18.64 -25.56
CA HIS A 106 11.55 -18.42 -24.40
C HIS A 106 10.14 -18.01 -24.85
N ASP A 107 9.15 -18.40 -24.05
CA ASP A 107 7.75 -18.03 -24.28
C ASP A 107 7.36 -16.71 -23.64
N TYR A 108 8.11 -16.26 -22.64
CA TYR A 108 7.95 -14.95 -22.03
C TYR A 108 9.31 -14.36 -21.63
N ILE A 109 9.58 -13.14 -22.07
CA ILE A 109 10.70 -12.30 -21.59
C ILE A 109 10.18 -10.91 -21.26
N GLY A 110 10.53 -10.40 -20.08
CA GLY A 110 10.33 -9.01 -19.69
C GLY A 110 11.54 -8.50 -18.92
N ALA A 111 11.43 -7.33 -18.30
CA ALA A 111 12.49 -6.79 -17.44
C ALA A 111 12.61 -7.57 -16.13
N ARG A 112 13.75 -7.45 -15.45
CA ARG A 112 13.92 -7.99 -14.11
C ARG A 112 13.32 -7.08 -13.04
N TRP A 113 12.38 -7.60 -12.25
CA TRP A 113 11.83 -6.95 -11.08
C TRP A 113 12.84 -6.92 -9.93
N GLY A 114 13.29 -5.72 -9.55
CA GLY A 114 14.25 -5.55 -8.45
C GLY A 114 13.69 -5.85 -7.06
N PHE A 115 12.36 -5.94 -6.93
CA PHE A 115 11.65 -6.20 -5.68
C PHE A 115 11.31 -7.68 -5.45
N HIS A 116 11.45 -8.53 -6.47
CA HIS A 116 11.32 -9.97 -6.34
C HIS A 116 12.70 -10.61 -6.28
N LYS A 117 12.99 -11.33 -5.19
CA LYS A 117 14.28 -12.03 -4.98
C LYS A 117 14.21 -13.53 -5.27
N ASP A 118 13.04 -14.03 -5.66
CA ASP A 118 12.82 -15.42 -6.03
C ASP A 118 13.11 -15.68 -7.52
N ALA A 119 12.96 -16.92 -7.97
CA ALA A 119 13.15 -17.31 -9.37
C ALA A 119 12.07 -16.74 -10.32
N HIS A 120 11.01 -16.12 -9.79
CA HIS A 120 9.93 -15.49 -10.55
C HIS A 120 10.11 -13.96 -10.61
N CYS A 121 11.36 -13.50 -10.74
CA CYS A 121 11.73 -12.09 -10.77
C CYS A 121 11.82 -11.49 -12.18
N VAL A 122 11.36 -12.21 -13.20
CA VAL A 122 11.28 -11.72 -14.58
C VAL A 122 9.81 -11.52 -14.93
N GLY A 123 9.48 -10.31 -15.35
CA GLY A 123 8.14 -9.91 -15.73
C GLY A 123 8.12 -8.43 -16.04
N ASN A 124 7.41 -8.01 -17.09
CA ASN A 124 7.11 -6.62 -17.37
C ASN A 124 6.19 -6.54 -18.60
N GLY A 125 4.92 -6.18 -18.41
CA GLY A 125 3.94 -6.19 -19.50
C GLY A 125 4.22 -5.20 -20.63
N GLY A 126 4.86 -4.07 -20.34
CA GLY A 126 4.97 -2.92 -21.24
C GLY A 126 6.21 -2.89 -22.15
N PHE A 127 7.15 -3.80 -21.95
CA PHE A 127 8.14 -4.18 -22.97
C PHE A 127 8.47 -5.67 -22.80
N SER A 128 7.72 -6.53 -23.50
CA SER A 128 7.82 -7.98 -23.37
C SER A 128 7.83 -8.72 -24.70
N LEU A 129 8.60 -9.80 -24.76
CA LEU A 129 8.53 -10.78 -25.85
C LEU A 129 7.66 -11.95 -25.38
N ARG A 130 6.67 -12.34 -26.18
CA ARG A 130 5.72 -13.41 -25.86
C ARG A 130 5.59 -14.36 -27.03
N SER A 131 5.69 -15.67 -26.81
CA SER A 131 5.44 -16.64 -27.89
C SER A 131 3.95 -16.77 -28.17
N ARG A 132 3.62 -17.16 -29.39
CA ARG A 132 2.26 -17.58 -29.76
C ARG A 132 1.77 -18.72 -28.88
N ARG A 133 2.65 -19.67 -28.56
CA ARG A 133 2.37 -20.81 -27.66
C ARG A 133 1.90 -20.35 -26.28
N LEU A 134 2.52 -19.31 -25.72
CA LEU A 134 2.03 -18.69 -24.49
C LEU A 134 0.64 -18.09 -24.69
N LEU A 135 0.42 -17.30 -25.74
CA LEU A 135 -0.88 -16.67 -26.00
C LEU A 135 -2.01 -17.71 -26.16
N GLU A 136 -1.71 -18.87 -26.74
CA GLU A 136 -2.61 -20.03 -26.82
C GLU A 136 -2.85 -20.66 -25.44
N ALA A 137 -1.80 -20.86 -24.64
CA ALA A 137 -1.93 -21.35 -23.27
C ALA A 137 -2.77 -20.42 -22.37
N LEU A 138 -2.69 -19.10 -22.60
CA LEU A 138 -3.50 -18.12 -21.88
C LEU A 138 -5.00 -18.23 -22.17
N GLN A 139 -5.42 -19.02 -23.18
CA GLN A 139 -6.84 -19.31 -23.43
C GLN A 139 -7.43 -20.36 -22.47
N ASP A 140 -6.63 -20.97 -21.60
CA ASP A 140 -7.11 -21.92 -20.58
C ASP A 140 -8.28 -21.31 -19.77
N PRO A 141 -9.43 -22.00 -19.64
CA PRO A 141 -10.55 -21.54 -18.82
C PRO A 141 -10.21 -21.32 -17.34
N ALA A 142 -9.18 -21.99 -16.81
CA ALA A 142 -8.68 -21.80 -15.46
C ALA A 142 -7.95 -20.47 -15.26
N ILE A 143 -7.64 -19.76 -16.35
CA ILE A 143 -7.08 -18.40 -16.32
C ILE A 143 -8.26 -17.43 -16.43
N ASP A 144 -8.80 -17.03 -15.27
CA ASP A 144 -10.03 -16.25 -15.12
C ASP A 144 -9.82 -14.88 -14.44
N ARG A 145 -8.57 -14.55 -14.11
CA ARG A 145 -8.13 -13.26 -13.55
C ARG A 145 -7.32 -12.47 -14.56
N TYR A 146 -7.42 -11.14 -14.47
CA TYR A 146 -6.91 -10.26 -15.51
C TYR A 146 -6.30 -8.95 -14.98
N GLU A 147 -5.78 -8.80 -13.75
CA GLU A 147 -5.00 -7.60 -13.43
C GLU A 147 -3.97 -7.80 -12.29
N PRO A 148 -2.71 -7.35 -12.44
CA PRO A 148 -2.04 -6.95 -13.70
C PRO A 148 -1.56 -8.18 -14.48
N GLU A 149 -1.60 -8.15 -15.82
CA GLU A 149 -1.40 -9.36 -16.64
C GLU A 149 -0.01 -9.96 -16.51
N ASP A 150 1.03 -9.15 -16.37
CA ASP A 150 2.40 -9.61 -16.26
C ASP A 150 2.67 -10.33 -14.93
N GLU A 151 2.15 -9.82 -13.81
CA GLU A 151 2.19 -10.50 -12.52
C GLU A 151 1.39 -11.81 -12.54
N LEU A 152 0.23 -11.80 -13.19
CA LEU A 152 -0.59 -12.99 -13.35
C LEU A 152 0.10 -14.05 -14.20
N ILE A 153 0.64 -13.69 -15.36
CA ILE A 153 1.34 -14.61 -16.26
C ILE A 153 2.62 -15.14 -15.59
N CYS A 154 3.45 -14.25 -15.03
CA CYS A 154 4.81 -14.59 -14.59
C CYS A 154 4.89 -15.14 -13.17
N ARG A 155 3.81 -15.03 -12.37
CA ARG A 155 3.81 -15.51 -10.99
C ARG A 155 2.60 -16.34 -10.65
N HIS A 156 1.39 -15.81 -10.82
CA HIS A 156 0.17 -16.49 -10.36
C HIS A 156 -0.14 -17.76 -11.17
N TYR A 157 -0.18 -17.63 -12.50
CA TYR A 157 -0.44 -18.72 -13.43
C TYR A 157 0.84 -19.39 -13.93
N ARG A 158 2.03 -18.88 -13.56
CA ARG A 158 3.30 -19.49 -13.98
C ARG A 158 3.40 -20.99 -13.66
N PRO A 159 3.06 -21.47 -12.44
CA PRO A 159 3.07 -22.91 -12.15
C PRO A 159 2.14 -23.72 -13.06
N LEU A 160 0.95 -23.18 -13.38
CA LEU A 160 0.00 -23.80 -14.30
C LEU A 160 0.57 -23.84 -15.72
N LEU A 161 1.11 -22.73 -16.21
CA LEU A 161 1.67 -22.57 -17.54
C LEU A 161 2.90 -23.47 -17.75
N GLU A 162 3.80 -23.54 -16.78
CA GLU A 162 4.96 -24.42 -16.80
C GLU A 162 4.55 -25.90 -16.77
N SER A 163 3.66 -26.29 -15.85
CA SER A 163 3.30 -27.71 -15.68
C SER A 163 2.37 -28.26 -16.77
N ARG A 164 1.39 -27.49 -17.22
CA ARG A 164 0.37 -27.94 -18.18
C ARG A 164 0.78 -27.70 -19.64
N TYR A 165 1.44 -26.58 -19.91
CA TYR A 165 1.73 -26.13 -21.27
C TYR A 165 3.23 -26.10 -21.60
N GLY A 166 4.10 -26.44 -20.64
CA GLY A 166 5.55 -26.43 -20.84
C GLY A 166 6.08 -25.04 -21.21
N THR A 167 5.43 -23.98 -20.71
CA THR A 167 5.85 -22.59 -20.94
C THR A 167 7.23 -22.33 -20.33
N ARG A 168 8.13 -21.74 -21.11
CA ARG A 168 9.51 -21.42 -20.73
C ARG A 168 9.64 -19.92 -20.49
N PHE A 169 9.76 -19.53 -19.24
CA PHE A 169 10.04 -18.14 -18.87
C PHE A 169 11.54 -17.87 -18.92
N ALA A 170 11.95 -16.70 -19.43
CA ALA A 170 13.36 -16.33 -19.45
C ALA A 170 13.96 -16.26 -18.05
N PRO A 171 15.18 -16.78 -17.85
CA PRO A 171 15.90 -16.60 -16.62
C PRO A 171 16.47 -15.17 -16.52
N PRO A 172 16.85 -14.71 -15.30
CA PRO A 172 17.27 -13.33 -15.06
C PRO A 172 18.39 -12.82 -15.96
N GLU A 173 19.35 -13.67 -16.31
CA GLU A 173 20.49 -13.33 -17.18
C GLU A 173 20.10 -13.08 -18.65
N VAL A 174 18.98 -13.66 -19.10
CA VAL A 174 18.40 -13.35 -20.41
C VAL A 174 17.63 -12.03 -20.31
N ALA A 175 16.84 -11.86 -19.24
CA ALA A 175 16.10 -10.62 -18.98
C ALA A 175 17.00 -9.38 -18.88
N ASP A 176 18.14 -9.49 -18.19
CA ASP A 176 19.13 -8.40 -18.02
C ASP A 176 19.75 -7.93 -19.35
N ARG A 177 19.69 -8.74 -20.41
CA ARG A 177 20.10 -8.37 -21.79
C ARG A 177 18.93 -7.87 -22.64
N PHE A 178 17.70 -8.25 -22.28
CA PHE A 178 16.51 -7.94 -23.04
C PHE A 178 15.99 -6.53 -22.72
N SER A 179 15.60 -6.27 -21.47
CA SER A 179 15.07 -4.95 -21.10
C SER A 179 15.27 -4.62 -19.64
N PHE A 180 15.18 -3.33 -19.32
CA PHE A 180 15.22 -2.83 -17.95
C PHE A 180 14.03 -1.92 -17.65
N GLU A 181 13.77 -1.75 -16.36
CA GLU A 181 12.74 -0.84 -15.86
C GLU A 181 13.23 -0.19 -14.56
N THR A 182 13.23 -0.95 -13.46
CA THR A 182 13.67 -0.46 -12.13
C THR A 182 15.07 -0.94 -11.75
N THR A 183 15.47 -2.12 -12.24
CA THR A 183 16.83 -2.66 -12.07
C THR A 183 17.71 -2.17 -13.21
N TYR A 184 18.78 -1.44 -12.92
CA TYR A 184 19.71 -1.00 -13.96
C TYR A 184 20.50 -2.18 -14.53
N PRO A 185 20.56 -2.33 -15.87
CA PRO A 185 21.21 -3.47 -16.48
C PRO A 185 22.73 -3.34 -16.41
N PRO A 186 23.48 -4.46 -16.40
CA PRO A 186 24.95 -4.45 -16.41
C PRO A 186 25.54 -4.00 -17.76
N GLY A 187 24.73 -3.83 -18.80
CA GLY A 187 25.16 -3.43 -20.15
C GLY A 187 24.01 -2.93 -21.02
N LYS A 188 24.23 -2.84 -22.33
CA LYS A 188 23.18 -2.48 -23.30
C LYS A 188 22.04 -3.50 -23.27
N THR A 189 20.81 -3.02 -23.38
CA THR A 189 19.59 -3.82 -23.46
C THR A 189 18.82 -3.46 -24.72
N LEU A 190 18.06 -4.43 -25.28
CA LEU A 190 17.26 -4.21 -26.48
C LEU A 190 16.29 -3.03 -26.33
N GLY A 191 15.60 -2.98 -25.20
CA GLY A 191 14.60 -1.98 -24.89
C GLY A 191 14.52 -1.66 -23.41
N PHE A 192 13.48 -0.90 -23.06
CA PHE A 192 13.21 -0.51 -21.70
C PHE A 192 11.72 -0.26 -21.50
N HIS A 193 11.31 -0.15 -20.25
CA HIS A 193 9.97 0.25 -19.86
C HIS A 193 9.99 1.31 -18.77
N GLY A 194 8.93 2.12 -18.73
CA GLY A 194 8.64 3.06 -17.66
C GLY A 194 8.95 4.50 -18.02
N LEU A 195 7.93 5.36 -17.87
CA LEU A 195 8.03 6.80 -18.12
C LEU A 195 9.23 7.48 -17.44
N PHE A 196 9.59 7.06 -16.22
CA PHE A 196 10.70 7.66 -15.47
C PHE A 196 12.08 7.39 -16.10
N ASN A 197 12.20 6.47 -17.06
CA ASN A 197 13.42 6.19 -17.81
C ASN A 197 13.57 7.05 -19.08
N MET A 198 12.52 7.78 -19.48
CA MET A 198 12.48 8.52 -20.75
C MET A 198 13.52 9.64 -20.89
N TRP A 199 14.06 10.16 -19.78
CA TRP A 199 15.11 11.18 -19.82
C TRP A 199 16.35 10.72 -20.59
N GLN A 200 16.60 9.41 -20.67
CA GLN A 200 17.74 8.83 -21.38
C GLN A 200 17.60 8.95 -22.90
N PHE A 201 16.36 9.09 -23.38
CA PHE A 201 16.00 8.98 -24.80
C PHE A 201 15.13 10.13 -25.32
N LEU A 202 14.89 11.15 -24.49
CA LEU A 202 14.29 12.42 -24.89
C LEU A 202 15.36 13.49 -24.93
N SER A 203 15.51 14.15 -26.07
CA SER A 203 16.26 15.41 -26.18
C SER A 203 15.49 16.57 -25.54
N ASP A 204 16.17 17.67 -25.20
CA ASP A 204 15.51 18.85 -24.62
C ASP A 204 14.50 19.48 -25.60
N GLU A 205 14.75 19.38 -26.91
CA GLU A 205 13.86 19.88 -27.96
C GLU A 205 12.56 19.06 -28.08
N GLU A 206 12.60 17.75 -27.81
CA GLU A 206 11.42 16.88 -27.89
C GLU A 206 10.50 17.00 -26.67
N VAL A 207 11.02 17.46 -25.53
CA VAL A 207 10.31 17.48 -24.24
C VAL A 207 8.97 18.24 -24.31
N PRO A 208 8.88 19.46 -24.86
CA PRO A 208 7.61 20.19 -24.93
C PRO A 208 6.52 19.43 -25.70
N GLY A 209 6.87 18.84 -26.85
CA GLY A 209 5.93 18.06 -27.67
C GLY A 209 5.51 16.75 -26.98
N PHE A 210 6.46 16.07 -26.35
CA PHE A 210 6.21 14.86 -25.56
C PHE A 210 5.25 15.13 -24.40
N VAL A 211 5.48 16.21 -23.66
CA VAL A 211 4.66 16.63 -22.50
C VAL A 211 3.26 17.08 -22.93
N ALA A 212 3.13 17.75 -24.07
CA ALA A 212 1.83 18.22 -24.59
C ALA A 212 0.90 17.06 -24.99
N ALA A 213 1.46 15.93 -25.43
CA ALA A 213 0.71 14.74 -25.82
C ALA A 213 0.24 13.86 -24.64
N MET A 214 0.60 14.21 -23.39
CA MET A 214 0.28 13.41 -22.21
C MET A 214 -1.17 13.60 -21.77
N PRO A 215 -1.92 12.51 -21.50
CA PRO A 215 -3.23 12.63 -20.88
C PRO A 215 -3.09 13.10 -19.43
N ARG A 216 -4.16 13.71 -18.91
CA ARG A 216 -4.23 14.23 -17.54
C ARG A 216 -3.85 13.16 -16.50
N SER A 217 -4.26 11.91 -16.69
CA SER A 217 -3.94 10.78 -15.80
C SER A 217 -2.43 10.55 -15.64
N VAL A 218 -1.68 10.59 -16.75
CA VAL A 218 -0.22 10.41 -16.76
C VAL A 218 0.48 11.62 -16.15
N LEU A 219 0.05 12.84 -16.50
CA LEU A 219 0.59 14.08 -15.93
C LEU A 219 0.48 14.12 -14.39
N GLY A 220 -0.57 13.51 -13.84
CA GLY A 220 -0.81 13.42 -12.38
C GLY A 220 -0.02 12.30 -11.68
N SER A 221 0.57 11.36 -12.42
CA SER A 221 1.22 10.17 -11.88
C SER A 221 2.51 10.46 -11.10
N ILE A 222 2.91 9.52 -10.23
CA ILE A 222 4.20 9.59 -9.52
C ILE A 222 5.38 9.41 -10.48
N GLN A 223 5.22 8.60 -11.53
CA GLN A 223 6.26 8.38 -12.54
C GLN A 223 6.61 9.67 -13.30
N TYR A 224 5.62 10.51 -13.58
CA TYR A 224 5.84 11.81 -14.22
C TYR A 224 6.69 12.76 -13.36
N LEU A 225 6.46 12.79 -12.04
CA LEU A 225 7.31 13.54 -11.11
C LEU A 225 8.71 12.93 -10.97
N ALA A 226 8.83 11.61 -11.02
CA ALA A 226 10.12 10.93 -11.02
C ALA A 226 10.93 11.28 -12.29
N LEU A 227 10.27 11.35 -13.45
CA LEU A 227 10.88 11.84 -14.69
C LEU A 227 11.38 13.28 -14.53
N ALA A 228 10.54 14.20 -14.04
CA ALA A 228 10.94 15.59 -13.80
C ALA A 228 12.14 15.69 -12.84
N LYS A 229 12.15 14.89 -11.76
CA LYS A 229 13.28 14.81 -10.84
C LYS A 229 14.56 14.34 -11.54
N ASN A 230 14.49 13.34 -12.42
CA ASN A 230 15.65 12.86 -13.16
C ASN A 230 16.25 13.98 -14.04
N PHE A 231 15.43 14.78 -14.72
CA PHE A 231 15.91 15.96 -15.46
C PHE A 231 16.60 17.00 -14.55
N ILE A 232 16.06 17.23 -13.34
CA ILE A 232 16.68 18.14 -12.34
C ILE A 232 18.05 17.62 -11.89
N ASP A 233 18.13 16.33 -11.54
CA ASP A 233 19.37 15.70 -11.07
C ASP A 233 20.47 15.77 -12.13
N LEU A 234 20.09 15.66 -13.41
CA LEU A 234 20.96 15.76 -14.58
C LEU A 234 21.24 17.20 -15.04
N LYS A 235 20.75 18.21 -14.32
CA LYS A 235 20.92 19.64 -14.64
C LYS A 235 20.29 20.08 -15.97
N ARG A 236 19.32 19.32 -16.48
CA ARG A 236 18.49 19.68 -17.64
C ARG A 236 17.28 20.49 -17.16
N LEU A 237 17.58 21.68 -16.61
CA LEU A 237 16.63 22.47 -15.81
C LEU A 237 15.46 23.02 -16.62
N ASP A 238 15.68 23.38 -17.88
CA ASP A 238 14.62 23.90 -18.75
C ASP A 238 13.59 22.82 -19.08
N SER A 239 14.04 21.62 -19.42
CA SER A 239 13.18 20.46 -19.59
C SER A 239 12.43 20.11 -18.31
N ALA A 240 13.11 20.09 -17.16
CA ALA A 240 12.44 19.90 -15.87
C ALA A 240 11.35 20.96 -15.61
N ARG A 241 11.63 22.22 -15.94
CA ARG A 241 10.67 23.33 -15.82
C ARG A 241 9.47 23.10 -16.72
N VAL A 242 9.65 22.75 -17.99
CA VAL A 242 8.55 22.42 -18.92
C VAL A 242 7.66 21.30 -18.38
N LEU A 243 8.25 20.22 -17.86
CA LEU A 243 7.47 19.13 -17.27
C LEU A 243 6.62 19.61 -16.10
N LEU A 244 7.23 20.35 -15.17
CA LEU A 244 6.58 20.79 -13.94
C LEU A 244 5.56 21.91 -14.20
N GLU A 245 5.83 22.85 -15.11
CA GLU A 245 4.88 23.90 -15.50
C GLU A 245 3.63 23.29 -16.13
N GLN A 246 3.77 22.29 -17.02
CA GLN A 246 2.61 21.62 -17.58
C GLN A 246 1.79 20.92 -16.48
N ARG A 247 2.45 20.22 -15.55
CA ARG A 247 1.75 19.57 -14.44
C ARG A 247 1.08 20.60 -13.53
N GLN A 248 1.75 21.69 -13.20
CA GLN A 248 1.21 22.78 -12.38
C GLN A 248 0.00 23.46 -13.05
N ARG A 249 0.05 23.63 -14.37
CA ARG A 249 -1.07 24.17 -15.17
C ARG A 249 -2.29 23.25 -15.11
N VAL A 250 -2.06 21.94 -15.19
CA VAL A 250 -3.13 20.93 -15.16
C VAL A 250 -3.63 20.65 -13.74
N PHE A 251 -2.75 20.76 -12.74
CA PHE A 251 -3.01 20.53 -11.31
C PHE A 251 -2.53 21.73 -10.47
N PRO A 252 -3.27 22.87 -10.46
CA PRO A 252 -2.84 24.07 -9.75
C PRO A 252 -2.67 23.88 -8.23
N ALA A 253 -3.35 22.90 -7.65
CA ALA A 253 -3.27 22.55 -6.22
C ALA A 253 -2.13 21.57 -5.87
N ASP A 254 -1.32 21.13 -6.84
CA ASP A 254 -0.21 20.20 -6.57
C ASP A 254 0.96 20.92 -5.88
N ALA A 255 0.91 20.95 -4.54
CA ALA A 255 1.92 21.61 -3.72
C ALA A 255 3.33 21.03 -3.91
N LYS A 256 3.46 19.75 -4.27
CA LYS A 256 4.76 19.12 -4.52
C LYS A 256 5.37 19.63 -5.82
N CYS A 257 4.55 19.74 -6.88
CA CYS A 257 4.96 20.34 -8.15
C CYS A 257 5.34 21.82 -7.97
N ALA A 258 4.53 22.57 -7.23
CA ALA A 258 4.78 23.98 -6.93
C ALA A 258 6.11 24.20 -6.19
N ALA A 259 6.41 23.36 -5.18
CA ALA A 259 7.67 23.42 -4.44
C ALA A 259 8.89 23.12 -5.33
N MET A 260 8.78 22.15 -6.25
CA MET A 260 9.84 21.83 -7.22
C MET A 260 10.08 23.00 -8.19
N LEU A 261 9.02 23.68 -8.67
CA LEU A 261 9.12 24.88 -9.51
C LEU A 261 9.74 26.08 -8.79
N GLN A 262 9.34 26.32 -7.54
CA GLN A 262 9.91 27.40 -6.73
C GLN A 262 11.42 27.20 -6.52
N THR A 263 11.84 25.95 -6.29
CA THR A 263 13.25 25.59 -6.17
C THR A 263 14.02 25.85 -7.47
N LEU A 264 13.39 25.63 -8.63
CA LEU A 264 13.99 25.90 -9.96
C LEU A 264 14.06 27.39 -10.32
N ASN A 265 13.17 28.22 -9.78
CA ASN A 265 13.04 29.64 -10.16
C ASN A 265 13.82 30.60 -9.23
N GLY A 266 14.24 30.17 -8.03
CA GLY A 266 14.88 31.03 -7.01
C GLY A 266 16.42 31.10 -7.04
N GLY A 267 17.09 30.94 -8.17
CA GLY A 267 18.55 30.71 -8.21
C GLY A 267 19.44 31.91 -7.81
N SER A 268 20.41 31.72 -6.91
CA SER A 268 21.67 32.48 -6.93
C SER A 268 22.88 31.68 -6.42
N THR A 269 23.91 31.60 -7.27
CA THR A 269 25.36 31.71 -7.00
C THR A 269 25.92 31.14 -5.70
N GLY A 270 26.57 29.97 -5.81
CA GLY A 270 27.65 29.51 -4.94
C GLY A 270 28.77 28.93 -5.81
N THR A 271 29.97 29.43 -5.65
CA THR A 271 31.18 29.16 -6.44
C THR A 271 31.69 27.71 -6.34
N HIS A 272 32.22 27.25 -7.47
CA HIS A 272 33.13 26.12 -7.76
C HIS A 272 33.55 25.13 -6.66
N HIS A 273 33.34 23.84 -6.95
CA HIS A 273 34.40 22.82 -6.91
C HIS A 273 34.22 21.82 -8.07
N ALA A 274 35.32 21.52 -8.78
CA ALA A 274 35.44 20.32 -9.60
C ALA A 274 35.84 19.12 -8.69
N ALA A 275 35.34 17.92 -9.00
CA ALA A 275 35.51 16.63 -8.29
C ALA A 275 34.71 16.44 -6.97
N PRO A 276 34.32 15.19 -6.60
CA PRO A 276 32.93 14.81 -6.35
C PRO A 276 32.39 15.00 -4.91
N VAL A 277 31.07 15.13 -4.82
CA VAL A 277 30.28 15.71 -3.70
C VAL A 277 29.99 14.74 -2.53
N SER A 278 30.56 13.53 -2.43
CA SER A 278 30.38 12.71 -1.23
C SER A 278 31.27 11.46 -1.18
N ARG A 279 31.74 11.08 0.01
CA ARG A 279 32.37 9.76 0.30
C ARG A 279 31.46 8.56 -0.05
N ASN A 280 30.14 8.78 -0.16
CA ASN A 280 29.15 7.77 -0.53
C ASN A 280 28.76 7.78 -2.02
N ALA A 281 29.30 8.69 -2.84
CA ALA A 281 29.00 8.74 -4.27
C ALA A 281 29.66 7.55 -5.02
N PRO A 282 29.15 7.14 -6.19
CA PRO A 282 29.79 6.14 -7.06
C PRO A 282 31.22 6.53 -7.42
N CYS A 283 32.13 5.55 -7.46
CA CYS A 283 33.54 5.78 -7.71
C CYS A 283 33.79 6.04 -9.22
N PRO A 284 34.49 7.12 -9.58
CA PRO A 284 34.64 7.54 -10.98
C PRO A 284 35.53 6.61 -11.82
N CYS A 285 36.18 5.60 -11.23
CA CYS A 285 36.98 4.62 -11.97
C CYS A 285 36.15 3.52 -12.67
N GLY A 286 34.81 3.58 -12.60
CA GLY A 286 33.93 2.63 -13.28
C GLY A 286 33.77 1.28 -12.55
N SER A 287 34.20 1.17 -11.30
CA SER A 287 34.17 -0.10 -10.53
C SER A 287 32.80 -0.50 -9.97
N GLY A 288 31.78 0.34 -10.12
CA GLY A 288 30.44 0.12 -9.54
C GLY A 288 30.36 0.26 -8.00
N LYS A 289 31.48 0.56 -7.32
CA LYS A 289 31.54 0.76 -5.86
C LYS A 289 31.41 2.24 -5.49
N ARG A 290 31.07 2.53 -4.22
CA ARG A 290 31.14 3.92 -3.68
C ARG A 290 32.59 4.36 -3.51
N TYR A 291 32.88 5.66 -3.62
CA TYR A 291 34.22 6.24 -3.56
C TYR A 291 35.02 5.78 -2.31
N LYS A 292 34.38 5.74 -1.12
CA LYS A 292 34.99 5.25 0.14
C LYS A 292 35.37 3.75 0.17
N HIS A 293 34.88 2.97 -0.79
CA HIS A 293 35.11 1.53 -0.90
C HIS A 293 35.91 1.17 -2.17
N CYS A 294 36.53 2.16 -2.81
CA CYS A 294 37.33 2.00 -4.01
C CYS A 294 38.56 2.93 -3.96
N CYS A 295 38.59 4.01 -4.75
CA CYS A 295 39.77 4.89 -4.85
C CYS A 295 40.00 5.79 -3.62
N GLY A 296 39.05 5.86 -2.68
CA GLY A 296 39.13 6.68 -1.46
C GLY A 296 39.62 5.95 -0.21
N GLN A 297 40.30 4.80 -0.34
CA GLN A 297 40.94 4.13 0.79
C GLN A 297 42.36 4.67 1.01
N GLU A 298 42.54 5.56 1.98
CA GLU A 298 43.85 5.70 2.62
C GLU A 298 44.08 4.47 3.49
N GLY A 299 45.26 3.86 3.31
CA GLY A 299 45.54 2.51 3.75
C GLY A 299 45.46 2.30 5.26
N VAL A 300 44.83 1.19 5.65
CA VAL A 300 45.35 0.29 6.69
C VAL A 300 45.02 -1.13 6.23
N ALA A 301 46.07 -1.90 5.96
CA ALA A 301 45.98 -3.33 5.82
C ALA A 301 45.72 -3.99 7.18
N GLN A 302 44.75 -4.90 7.25
CA GLN A 302 44.82 -6.09 8.11
C GLN A 302 44.15 -7.22 7.32
N ALA A 303 44.96 -8.05 6.67
CA ALA A 303 45.42 -9.32 7.23
C ALA A 303 44.23 -10.25 7.52
N VAL A 304 43.77 -10.97 6.49
CA VAL A 304 43.08 -12.24 6.70
C VAL A 304 44.14 -13.19 7.24
N THR A 305 44.26 -13.24 8.57
CA THR A 305 44.95 -14.34 9.23
C THR A 305 44.11 -15.59 8.97
N SER A 306 44.67 -16.50 8.18
CA SER A 306 44.31 -17.91 8.19
C SER A 306 44.41 -18.42 9.63
N ALA A 307 43.27 -18.61 10.27
CA ALA A 307 43.14 -19.50 11.40
C ALA A 307 42.19 -20.61 10.96
N THR A 308 42.77 -21.77 10.69
CA THR A 308 42.10 -23.06 10.73
C THR A 308 41.46 -23.24 12.10
N ALA A 309 40.25 -22.74 12.28
CA ALA A 309 39.33 -23.25 13.29
C ALA A 309 38.50 -24.30 12.58
N GLU A 310 38.53 -25.53 13.07
CA GLU A 310 37.66 -26.60 12.56
C GLU A 310 36.21 -26.09 12.50
N ASN A 311 35.59 -26.19 11.32
CA ASN A 311 34.18 -25.87 11.09
C ASN A 311 33.31 -26.93 11.78
N THR A 312 33.31 -26.94 13.11
CA THR A 312 32.38 -27.76 13.89
C THR A 312 30.97 -27.16 13.77
N PRO A 313 29.90 -27.99 13.82
CA PRO A 313 28.51 -27.52 13.83
C PRO A 313 28.27 -26.43 14.89
N GLU A 314 28.92 -26.53 16.06
CA GLU A 314 28.80 -25.57 17.16
C GLU A 314 29.39 -24.20 16.82
N THR A 315 30.57 -24.15 16.19
CA THR A 315 31.19 -22.88 15.78
C THR A 315 30.37 -22.19 14.70
N LEU A 316 29.84 -22.97 13.75
CA LEU A 316 28.98 -22.46 12.67
C LEU A 316 27.64 -21.94 13.20
N LEU A 317 27.02 -22.66 14.15
CA LEU A 317 25.77 -22.24 14.77
C LEU A 317 25.94 -20.90 15.51
N LYS A 318 27.01 -20.76 16.30
CA LYS A 318 27.31 -19.51 17.02
C LYS A 318 27.55 -18.34 16.07
N GLN A 319 28.25 -18.57 14.96
CA GLN A 319 28.48 -17.56 13.94
C GLN A 319 27.16 -17.15 13.26
N ALA A 320 26.31 -18.13 12.89
CA ALA A 320 25.02 -17.88 12.28
C ALA A 320 24.09 -17.05 13.18
N MET A 321 24.05 -17.36 14.49
CA MET A 321 23.32 -16.56 15.48
C MET A 321 23.85 -15.14 15.61
N THR A 322 25.18 -14.95 15.55
CA THR A 322 25.81 -13.63 15.58
C THR A 322 25.46 -12.81 14.33
N ASP A 323 25.45 -13.46 13.17
CA ASP A 323 25.02 -12.84 11.91
C ASP A 323 23.53 -12.46 11.95
N HIS A 324 22.69 -13.32 12.55
CA HIS A 324 21.26 -13.06 12.71
C HIS A 324 21.01 -11.85 13.61
N GLN A 325 21.66 -11.78 14.77
CA GLN A 325 21.56 -10.65 15.70
C GLN A 325 22.03 -9.34 15.08
N ALA A 326 23.03 -9.39 14.19
CA ALA A 326 23.53 -8.23 13.47
C ALA A 326 22.71 -7.85 12.23
N GLY A 327 21.59 -8.55 11.96
CA GLY A 327 20.73 -8.30 10.81
C GLY A 327 21.30 -8.77 9.46
N ARG A 328 22.39 -9.57 9.46
CA ARG A 328 22.96 -10.17 8.26
C ARG A 328 22.21 -11.45 7.91
N LEU A 329 20.92 -11.32 7.57
CA LEU A 329 19.99 -12.45 7.43
C LEU A 329 20.43 -13.49 6.39
N ASP A 330 21.01 -13.06 5.25
CA ASP A 330 21.51 -13.97 4.21
C ASP A 330 22.70 -14.80 4.71
N ALA A 331 23.60 -14.20 5.51
CA ALA A 331 24.73 -14.90 6.10
C ALA A 331 24.27 -15.87 7.20
N ALA A 332 23.32 -15.43 8.05
CA ALA A 332 22.71 -16.26 9.06
C ALA A 332 22.02 -17.50 8.45
N ARG A 333 21.23 -17.32 7.38
CA ARG A 333 20.56 -18.40 6.66
C ARG A 333 21.55 -19.46 6.18
N LYS A 334 22.61 -19.04 5.48
CA LYS A 334 23.67 -19.95 5.00
C LYS A 334 24.37 -20.66 6.15
N GLY A 335 24.61 -19.96 7.26
CA GLY A 335 25.20 -20.53 8.46
C GLY A 335 24.33 -21.62 9.06
N TYR A 336 23.04 -21.38 9.26
CA TYR A 336 22.13 -22.40 9.80
C TYR A 336 21.94 -23.58 8.84
N GLU A 337 21.84 -23.34 7.52
CA GLU A 337 21.78 -24.40 6.50
C GLU A 337 23.03 -25.29 6.52
N ALA A 338 24.21 -24.69 6.71
CA ALA A 338 25.46 -25.45 6.85
C ALA A 338 25.46 -26.31 8.12
N VAL A 339 24.94 -25.81 9.23
CA VAL A 339 24.80 -26.61 10.48
C VAL A 339 23.86 -27.80 10.26
N VAL A 340 22.70 -27.58 9.65
CA VAL A 340 21.73 -28.65 9.35
C VAL A 340 22.29 -29.66 8.35
N ALA A 341 23.13 -29.24 7.40
CA ALA A 341 23.78 -30.14 6.45
C ALA A 341 24.86 -31.02 7.09
N LEU A 342 25.51 -30.55 8.17
CA LEU A 342 26.54 -31.27 8.90
C LEU A 342 25.98 -32.18 10.01
N GLY A 343 24.72 -31.97 10.42
CA GLY A 343 24.04 -32.78 11.42
C GLY A 343 22.59 -32.39 11.64
N ASP A 344 21.81 -33.27 12.28
CA ASP A 344 20.39 -33.06 12.55
C ASP A 344 20.15 -32.11 13.74
N ASP A 345 20.56 -30.83 13.61
CA ASP A 345 20.48 -29.84 14.69
C ASP A 345 19.10 -29.17 14.79
N ALA A 346 18.48 -29.27 15.97
CA ALA A 346 17.16 -28.70 16.21
C ALA A 346 17.16 -27.16 16.31
N ILE A 347 18.23 -26.56 16.82
CA ILE A 347 18.33 -25.10 17.04
C ILE A 347 18.50 -24.39 15.70
N ALA A 348 19.36 -24.90 14.82
CA ALA A 348 19.54 -24.38 13.48
C ALA A 348 18.26 -24.51 12.64
N GLU A 349 17.57 -25.65 12.70
CA GLU A 349 16.30 -25.84 12.01
C GLU A 349 15.23 -24.84 12.49
N HIS A 350 15.14 -24.63 13.81
CA HIS A 350 14.25 -23.63 14.39
C HIS A 350 14.57 -22.21 13.89
N TYR A 351 15.85 -21.80 13.89
CA TYR A 351 16.22 -20.45 13.42
C TYR A 351 16.02 -20.26 11.91
N LEU A 352 16.14 -21.31 11.09
CA LEU A 352 15.70 -21.26 9.70
C LEU A 352 14.19 -21.02 9.61
N GLY A 353 13.40 -21.62 10.49
CA GLY A 353 11.97 -21.35 10.59
C GLY A 353 11.66 -19.90 11.01
N VAL A 354 12.44 -19.34 11.96
CA VAL A 354 12.35 -17.92 12.34
C VAL A 354 12.71 -16.99 11.16
N LEU A 355 13.73 -17.32 10.38
CA LEU A 355 14.09 -16.56 9.18
C LEU A 355 13.01 -16.66 8.10
N ASP A 356 12.40 -17.84 7.91
CA ASP A 356 11.28 -18.02 6.98
C ASP A 356 10.07 -17.17 7.41
N MET A 357 9.82 -17.03 8.72
CA MET A 357 8.84 -16.08 9.26
C MET A 357 9.18 -14.61 8.97
N GLN A 358 10.45 -14.23 9.16
CA GLN A 358 10.93 -12.88 8.83
C GLN A 358 10.81 -12.56 7.33
N ASP A 359 10.94 -13.58 6.48
CA ASP A 359 10.71 -13.52 5.03
C ASP A 359 9.22 -13.59 4.63
N LYS A 360 8.29 -13.53 5.59
CA LYS A 360 6.84 -13.64 5.38
C LYS A 360 6.41 -14.96 4.74
N ARG A 361 7.10 -16.07 5.03
CA ARG A 361 6.78 -17.43 4.61
C ARG A 361 6.35 -18.29 5.82
N PRO A 362 5.16 -18.04 6.39
CA PRO A 362 4.76 -18.66 7.65
C PRO A 362 4.51 -20.17 7.58
N LEU A 363 4.18 -20.71 6.39
CA LEU A 363 4.03 -22.15 6.17
C LEU A 363 5.39 -22.87 6.21
N ASP A 364 6.42 -22.28 5.61
CA ASP A 364 7.78 -22.81 5.69
C ASP A 364 8.31 -22.73 7.12
N GLY A 365 8.08 -21.58 7.78
CA GLY A 365 8.41 -21.37 9.19
C GLY A 365 7.78 -22.43 10.10
N GLU A 366 6.47 -22.68 9.97
CA GLU A 366 5.79 -23.73 10.72
C GLU A 366 6.41 -25.11 10.48
N ARG A 367 6.64 -25.48 9.21
CA ARG A 367 7.21 -26.78 8.85
C ARG A 367 8.56 -27.00 9.53
N ARG A 368 9.45 -26.00 9.47
CA ARG A 368 10.78 -26.07 10.08
C ARG A 368 10.73 -26.13 11.59
N ILE A 369 9.91 -25.30 12.23
CA ILE A 369 9.81 -25.29 13.69
C ILE A 369 9.18 -26.60 14.20
N ARG A 370 8.20 -27.17 13.49
CA ARG A 370 7.69 -28.53 13.80
C ARG A 370 8.78 -29.59 13.64
N ALA A 371 9.64 -29.50 12.62
CA ALA A 371 10.77 -30.40 12.46
C ALA A 371 11.79 -30.25 13.59
N ALA A 372 12.06 -29.03 14.06
CA ALA A 372 12.89 -28.78 15.24
C ALA A 372 12.28 -29.40 16.50
N LEU A 373 10.96 -29.25 16.71
CA LEU A 373 10.23 -29.84 17.83
C LEU A 373 10.25 -31.37 17.84
N ALA A 374 10.20 -32.00 16.66
CA ALA A 374 10.29 -33.45 16.54
C ALA A 374 11.64 -34.01 17.01
N LYS A 375 12.71 -33.21 16.88
CA LYS A 375 14.06 -33.54 17.37
C LYS A 375 14.22 -33.20 18.85
N ARG A 376 13.66 -32.05 19.26
CA ARG A 376 13.83 -31.48 20.59
C ARG A 376 12.59 -30.69 21.05
N GLY A 377 11.87 -31.24 22.02
CA GLY A 377 10.60 -30.68 22.54
C GLY A 377 10.69 -29.99 23.90
N ASP A 378 11.88 -29.78 24.46
CA ASP A 378 12.11 -29.13 25.77
C ASP A 378 12.53 -27.65 25.65
N VAL A 379 12.44 -27.05 24.45
CA VAL A 379 12.85 -25.65 24.18
C VAL A 379 11.62 -24.74 24.06
N PRO A 380 11.36 -23.85 25.04
CA PRO A 380 10.19 -22.96 25.04
C PRO A 380 10.08 -22.06 23.79
N ASP A 381 11.20 -21.55 23.30
CA ASP A 381 11.26 -20.66 22.13
C ASP A 381 10.65 -21.31 20.87
N PHE A 382 10.76 -22.62 20.72
CA PHE A 382 10.24 -23.33 19.56
C PHE A 382 8.71 -23.26 19.54
N TYR A 383 8.08 -23.52 20.69
CA TYR A 383 6.63 -23.41 20.84
C TYR A 383 6.14 -21.97 20.69
N ASN A 384 6.85 -20.99 21.28
CA ASN A 384 6.51 -19.59 21.11
C ASN A 384 6.58 -19.16 19.64
N ASN A 385 7.65 -19.51 18.92
CA ASN A 385 7.81 -19.13 17.52
C ASN A 385 6.90 -19.94 16.58
N LEU A 386 6.53 -21.17 16.93
CA LEU A 386 5.46 -21.91 16.25
C LEU A 386 4.11 -21.18 16.39
N GLY A 387 3.78 -20.70 17.59
CA GLY A 387 2.60 -19.87 17.83
C GLY A 387 2.57 -18.62 16.94
N LEU A 388 3.72 -17.95 16.76
CA LEU A 388 3.85 -16.82 15.84
C LEU A 388 3.56 -17.22 14.37
N CYS A 389 4.02 -18.40 13.94
CA CYS A 389 3.73 -18.94 12.60
C CYS A 389 2.23 -19.19 12.40
N LEU A 390 1.61 -19.84 13.38
CA LEU A 390 0.18 -20.16 13.38
C LEU A 390 -0.68 -18.89 13.38
N ARG A 391 -0.30 -17.88 14.18
CA ARG A 391 -0.93 -16.56 14.19
C ARG A 391 -0.89 -15.88 12.83
N ALA A 392 0.26 -15.90 12.15
CA ALA A 392 0.39 -15.33 10.81
C ALA A 392 -0.54 -16.00 9.78
N GLN A 393 -0.91 -17.27 10.03
CA GLN A 393 -1.88 -18.02 9.23
C GLN A 393 -3.34 -17.90 9.73
N ASN A 394 -3.61 -17.06 10.75
CA ASN A 394 -4.93 -16.93 11.40
C ASN A 394 -5.42 -18.18 12.16
N ARG A 395 -4.52 -19.07 12.58
CA ARG A 395 -4.83 -20.26 13.39
C ARG A 395 -4.63 -19.93 14.87
N LEU A 396 -5.47 -19.04 15.39
CA LEU A 396 -5.25 -18.37 16.69
C LEU A 396 -5.39 -19.34 17.87
N GLU A 397 -6.35 -20.24 17.84
CA GLU A 397 -6.57 -21.24 18.89
C GLU A 397 -5.38 -22.20 19.02
N GLU A 398 -4.83 -22.61 17.87
CA GLU A 398 -3.61 -23.42 17.85
C GLU A 398 -2.41 -22.60 18.35
N ALA A 399 -2.28 -21.33 17.96
CA ALA A 399 -1.22 -20.46 18.48
C ALA A 399 -1.27 -20.33 20.01
N VAL A 400 -2.46 -20.13 20.57
CA VAL A 400 -2.70 -20.09 22.03
C VAL A 400 -2.26 -21.39 22.70
N ALA A 401 -2.56 -22.55 22.11
CA ALA A 401 -2.12 -23.84 22.64
C ALA A 401 -0.58 -23.96 22.66
N GLU A 402 0.10 -23.51 21.61
CA GLU A 402 1.57 -23.56 21.56
C GLU A 402 2.21 -22.56 22.54
N TYR A 403 1.68 -21.34 22.72
CA TYR A 403 2.21 -20.44 23.77
C TYR A 403 2.03 -21.02 25.16
N ARG A 404 0.91 -21.69 25.45
CA ARG A 404 0.69 -22.38 26.73
C ARG A 404 1.74 -23.48 26.96
N LYS A 405 2.08 -24.29 25.95
CA LYS A 405 3.19 -25.27 26.06
C LYS A 405 4.54 -24.60 26.33
N ALA A 406 4.84 -23.46 25.69
CA ALA A 406 6.05 -22.69 25.99
C ALA A 406 6.10 -22.26 27.46
N LEU A 407 4.95 -21.87 28.01
CA LEU A 407 4.79 -21.43 29.40
C LEU A 407 4.79 -22.60 30.40
N ASP A 408 4.34 -23.78 30.01
CA ASP A 408 4.46 -24.99 30.84
C ASP A 408 5.94 -25.38 31.03
N LEU A 409 6.75 -25.23 29.98
CA LEU A 409 8.20 -25.45 30.04
C LEU A 409 8.94 -24.31 30.76
N HIS A 410 8.51 -23.07 30.56
CA HIS A 410 9.12 -21.90 31.17
C HIS A 410 8.08 -20.85 31.61
N PRO A 411 7.56 -20.95 32.85
CA PRO A 411 6.51 -20.04 33.34
C PRO A 411 6.90 -18.56 33.40
N ALA A 412 8.21 -18.25 33.45
CA ALA A 412 8.74 -16.89 33.49
C ALA A 412 9.09 -16.32 32.10
N TYR A 413 8.61 -16.93 31.02
CA TYR A 413 8.89 -16.47 29.65
C TYR A 413 7.98 -15.29 29.23
N ALA A 414 8.41 -14.06 29.54
CA ALA A 414 7.61 -12.86 29.34
C ALA A 414 7.09 -12.65 27.88
N PRO A 415 7.90 -12.88 26.81
CA PRO A 415 7.41 -12.79 25.43
C PRO A 415 6.25 -13.75 25.11
N ALA A 416 6.27 -14.98 25.63
CA ALA A 416 5.19 -15.95 25.42
C ALA A 416 3.89 -15.51 26.08
N TRP A 417 3.94 -14.95 27.30
CA TRP A 417 2.78 -14.33 27.95
C TRP A 417 2.22 -13.15 27.13
N SER A 418 3.09 -12.30 26.58
CA SER A 418 2.66 -11.19 25.73
C SER A 418 2.00 -11.67 24.44
N ASN A 419 2.54 -12.70 23.79
CA ASN A 419 1.97 -13.28 22.58
C ASN A 419 0.64 -14.00 22.84
N LEU A 420 0.55 -14.72 23.97
CA LEU A 420 -0.69 -15.33 24.44
C LEU A 420 -1.78 -14.27 24.64
N GLY A 421 -1.47 -13.15 25.32
CA GLY A 421 -2.43 -12.07 25.53
C GLY A 421 -2.94 -11.44 24.23
N LEU A 422 -2.06 -11.27 23.24
CA LEU A 422 -2.44 -10.73 21.92
C LEU A 422 -3.45 -11.62 21.19
N ASP A 423 -3.25 -12.94 21.20
CA ASP A 423 -4.10 -13.85 20.46
C ASP A 423 -5.38 -14.19 21.21
N LEU A 424 -5.35 -14.22 22.56
CA LEU A 424 -6.57 -14.26 23.39
C LEU A 424 -7.46 -13.03 23.16
N HIS A 425 -6.87 -11.84 23.03
CA HIS A 425 -7.62 -10.64 22.70
C HIS A 425 -8.33 -10.77 21.34
N LYS A 426 -7.64 -11.25 20.30
CA LYS A 426 -8.23 -11.47 18.98
C LYS A 426 -9.33 -12.54 18.96
N LEU A 427 -9.28 -13.49 19.90
CA LEU A 427 -10.32 -14.49 20.11
C LEU A 427 -11.49 -13.98 20.97
N GLY A 428 -11.39 -12.78 21.54
CA GLY A 428 -12.41 -12.19 22.42
C GLY A 428 -12.32 -12.64 23.89
N HIS A 429 -11.29 -13.42 24.26
CA HIS A 429 -11.04 -13.83 25.65
C HIS A 429 -10.37 -12.70 26.45
N LEU A 430 -11.09 -11.59 26.63
CA LEU A 430 -10.52 -10.33 27.17
C LEU A 430 -9.95 -10.49 28.58
N GLY A 431 -10.62 -11.25 29.45
CA GLY A 431 -10.15 -11.51 30.82
C GLY A 431 -8.81 -12.24 30.84
N GLU A 432 -8.71 -13.37 30.13
CA GLU A 432 -7.46 -14.13 30.03
C GLU A 432 -6.36 -13.31 29.33
N ALA A 433 -6.72 -12.48 28.35
CA ALA A 433 -5.77 -11.59 27.67
C ALA A 433 -5.15 -10.58 28.64
N LEU A 434 -5.96 -9.95 29.50
CA LEU A 434 -5.46 -9.05 30.54
C LEU A 434 -4.56 -9.75 31.53
N ASP A 435 -4.94 -10.93 32.00
CA ASP A 435 -4.12 -11.71 32.92
C ASP A 435 -2.76 -12.05 32.30
N ALA A 436 -2.75 -12.49 31.04
CA ALA A 436 -1.53 -12.78 30.30
C ALA A 436 -0.64 -11.54 30.15
N PHE A 437 -1.20 -10.37 29.78
CA PHE A 437 -0.42 -9.13 29.72
C PHE A 437 0.09 -8.68 31.08
N ASN A 438 -0.71 -8.80 32.14
CA ASN A 438 -0.30 -8.47 33.50
C ASN A 438 0.89 -9.35 33.93
N ARG A 439 0.84 -10.66 33.66
CA ARG A 439 1.96 -11.58 33.89
C ARG A 439 3.21 -11.17 33.10
N ALA A 440 3.06 -10.89 31.81
CA ALA A 440 4.17 -10.44 30.96
C ALA A 440 4.85 -9.18 31.53
N LEU A 441 4.06 -8.21 31.99
CA LEU A 441 4.57 -6.93 32.51
C LEU A 441 5.14 -7.01 33.93
N VAL A 442 4.74 -8.00 34.73
CA VAL A 442 5.40 -8.33 36.00
C VAL A 442 6.79 -8.93 35.75
N LEU A 443 6.92 -9.77 34.72
CA LEU A 443 8.18 -10.42 34.36
C LEU A 443 9.14 -9.47 33.65
N ASP A 444 8.63 -8.66 32.72
CA ASP A 444 9.39 -7.61 32.02
C ASP A 444 8.54 -6.36 31.82
N ALA A 445 8.81 -5.36 32.66
CA ALA A 445 8.16 -4.06 32.63
C ALA A 445 8.48 -3.25 31.35
N ASN A 446 9.49 -3.62 30.57
CA ASN A 446 9.94 -2.91 29.38
C ASN A 446 9.26 -3.38 28.09
N LEU A 447 8.35 -4.36 28.15
CA LEU A 447 7.55 -4.80 27.00
C LEU A 447 6.51 -3.73 26.59
N MET A 448 6.95 -2.70 25.87
CA MET A 448 6.11 -1.57 25.44
C MET A 448 4.90 -2.02 24.63
N GLN A 449 5.08 -3.01 23.74
CA GLN A 449 3.98 -3.60 22.97
C GLN A 449 2.94 -4.29 23.87
N ALA A 450 3.36 -4.99 24.93
CA ALA A 450 2.44 -5.59 25.89
C ALA A 450 1.65 -4.52 26.67
N ARG A 451 2.30 -3.41 27.06
CA ARG A 451 1.62 -2.27 27.71
C ARG A 451 0.56 -1.66 26.82
N PHE A 452 0.91 -1.39 25.57
CA PHE A 452 -0.01 -0.83 24.59
C PHE A 452 -1.16 -1.80 24.28
N SER A 453 -0.87 -3.10 24.11
CA SER A 453 -1.89 -4.10 23.80
C SER A 453 -2.86 -4.32 24.96
N ARG A 454 -2.36 -4.34 26.20
CA ARG A 454 -3.19 -4.32 27.42
C ARG A 454 -4.12 -3.10 27.45
N ALA A 455 -3.60 -1.94 27.05
CA ALA A 455 -4.40 -0.72 26.97
C ALA A 455 -5.57 -0.85 25.99
N LEU A 456 -5.37 -1.48 24.83
CA LEU A 456 -6.43 -1.75 23.86
C LEU A 456 -7.50 -2.70 24.43
N VAL A 457 -7.10 -3.72 25.19
CA VAL A 457 -8.06 -4.62 25.86
C VAL A 457 -8.89 -3.86 26.89
N LEU A 458 -8.25 -3.03 27.72
CA LEU A 458 -8.95 -2.18 28.70
C LEU A 458 -9.92 -1.21 28.02
N LEU A 459 -9.53 -0.57 26.91
CA LEU A 459 -10.43 0.29 26.14
C LEU A 459 -11.61 -0.50 25.57
N THR A 460 -11.38 -1.73 25.10
CA THR A 460 -12.43 -2.62 24.56
C THR A 460 -13.45 -3.01 25.64
N GLN A 461 -13.01 -3.11 26.90
CA GLN A 461 -13.90 -3.34 28.06
C GLN A 461 -14.57 -2.06 28.58
N GLY A 462 -14.26 -0.88 28.03
CA GLY A 462 -14.77 0.40 28.53
C GLY A 462 -14.00 0.97 29.74
N GLU A 463 -12.89 0.34 30.15
CA GLU A 463 -12.01 0.78 31.25
C GLU A 463 -11.10 1.95 30.81
N TYR A 464 -11.72 3.08 30.46
CA TYR A 464 -11.09 4.19 29.77
C TYR A 464 -9.96 4.86 30.55
N ALA A 465 -10.10 5.05 31.87
CA ALA A 465 -9.06 5.67 32.69
C ALA A 465 -7.70 4.93 32.57
N GLN A 466 -7.71 3.60 32.71
CA GLN A 466 -6.50 2.78 32.60
C GLN A 466 -6.10 2.57 31.12
N GLY A 467 -7.09 2.39 30.24
CA GLY A 467 -6.88 2.23 28.81
C GLY A 467 -6.13 3.42 28.20
N TRP A 468 -6.62 4.65 28.40
CA TRP A 468 -5.97 5.84 27.85
C TRP A 468 -4.61 6.13 28.48
N ALA A 469 -4.42 5.83 29.76
CA ALA A 469 -3.11 5.91 30.41
C ALA A 469 -2.08 4.95 29.75
N GLY A 470 -2.51 3.74 29.39
CA GLY A 470 -1.68 2.77 28.67
C GLY A 470 -1.51 3.06 27.18
N TYR A 471 -2.42 3.80 26.56
CA TYR A 471 -2.44 4.02 25.11
C TYR A 471 -1.24 4.84 24.61
N ASP A 472 -0.67 5.72 25.43
CA ASP A 472 0.51 6.53 25.08
C ASP A 472 1.79 5.70 24.89
N TYR A 473 1.85 4.47 25.41
CA TYR A 473 2.97 3.56 25.16
C TYR A 473 3.11 3.16 23.68
N ARG A 474 2.08 3.37 22.84
CA ARG A 474 2.18 3.23 21.38
C ARG A 474 3.34 4.01 20.78
N MET A 475 3.66 5.17 21.35
CA MET A 475 4.74 6.06 20.87
C MET A 475 6.14 5.52 21.16
N ARG A 476 6.24 4.54 22.08
CA ARG A 476 7.49 3.87 22.47
C ARG A 476 7.65 2.50 21.83
N CYS A 477 6.68 2.04 21.04
CA CYS A 477 6.76 0.80 20.29
C CYS A 477 7.57 1.06 18.99
N PRO A 478 8.71 0.39 18.78
CA PRO A 478 9.56 0.61 17.60
C PRO A 478 8.80 0.44 16.28
N GLU A 479 7.82 -0.47 16.22
CA GLU A 479 7.01 -0.75 15.04
C GLU A 479 6.20 0.47 14.59
N TYR A 480 5.89 1.39 15.49
CA TYR A 480 5.05 2.56 15.24
C TYR A 480 5.85 3.87 15.26
N ALA A 481 7.15 3.85 15.55
CA ALA A 481 7.96 5.06 15.78
C ALA A 481 7.92 6.07 14.61
N ALA A 482 7.79 5.62 13.37
CA ALA A 482 7.66 6.49 12.20
C ALA A 482 6.37 7.35 12.22
N ASN A 483 5.32 6.89 12.88
CA ASN A 483 4.03 7.58 12.93
C ASN A 483 4.07 8.83 13.81
N TYR A 484 4.97 8.91 14.78
CA TYR A 484 5.01 9.98 15.79
C TYR A 484 6.07 11.05 15.54
N ARG A 485 6.71 11.04 14.37
CA ARG A 485 7.62 12.11 13.97
C ARG A 485 6.85 13.41 13.77
N LEU A 486 7.36 14.47 14.37
CA LEU A 486 6.86 15.82 14.18
C LEU A 486 7.17 16.33 12.75
N PRO A 487 6.29 17.15 12.17
CA PRO A 487 6.57 17.81 10.91
C PRO A 487 7.67 18.86 11.06
N ALA A 488 8.25 19.28 9.94
CA ALA A 488 9.13 20.45 9.93
C ALA A 488 8.31 21.69 10.29
N MET A 489 8.73 22.40 11.33
CA MET A 489 8.05 23.60 11.84
C MET A 489 9.05 24.60 12.40
N ALA A 490 8.65 25.87 12.51
CA ALA A 490 9.46 26.89 13.15
C ALA A 490 9.51 26.68 14.67
N GLY A 491 10.70 26.78 15.25
CA GLY A 491 10.91 26.56 16.68
C GLY A 491 10.79 25.10 17.10
N MET A 492 10.65 24.87 18.41
CA MET A 492 10.51 23.54 19.01
C MET A 492 9.43 23.60 20.11
N PRO A 493 8.15 23.40 19.77
CA PRO A 493 7.07 23.44 20.76
C PRO A 493 7.26 22.35 21.82
N ARG A 494 6.77 22.60 23.03
CA ARG A 494 6.79 21.59 24.11
C ARG A 494 5.61 20.62 23.96
N PRO A 495 5.73 19.35 24.34
CA PRO A 495 4.57 18.46 24.40
C PRO A 495 3.56 19.02 25.41
N TRP A 496 2.31 19.21 25.01
CA TRP A 496 1.23 19.62 25.90
C TRP A 496 0.87 18.47 26.86
N GLN A 497 0.80 18.76 28.16
CA GLN A 497 0.46 17.83 29.24
C GLN A 497 -0.74 18.27 30.06
N GLY A 498 -1.52 19.24 29.58
CA GLY A 498 -2.69 19.80 30.27
C GLY A 498 -2.47 21.21 30.84
N GLU A 499 -1.41 21.91 30.41
CA GLU A 499 -1.18 23.31 30.76
C GLU A 499 -2.30 24.21 30.23
N ALA A 500 -2.51 25.35 30.90
CA ALA A 500 -3.50 26.34 30.47
C ALA A 500 -3.22 26.86 29.04
N LEU A 501 -4.27 26.88 28.21
CA LEU A 501 -4.19 27.23 26.79
C LEU A 501 -4.58 28.68 26.47
N ALA A 502 -5.07 29.46 27.44
CA ALA A 502 -5.50 30.83 27.21
C ALA A 502 -4.40 31.70 26.56
N GLY A 503 -4.64 32.15 25.32
CA GLY A 503 -3.69 32.94 24.54
C GLY A 503 -2.49 32.16 24.01
N LYS A 504 -2.53 30.82 24.03
CA LYS A 504 -1.46 29.92 23.58
C LYS A 504 -1.81 29.25 22.26
N ALA A 505 -0.79 28.98 21.46
CA ALA A 505 -0.92 28.23 20.22
C ALA A 505 -0.57 26.75 20.44
N LEU A 506 -1.50 25.86 20.08
CA LEU A 506 -1.36 24.41 20.17
C LEU A 506 -1.44 23.79 18.78
N LEU A 507 -0.43 23.01 18.41
CA LEU A 507 -0.43 22.21 17.19
C LEU A 507 -0.88 20.77 17.48
N LEU A 508 -2.04 20.38 16.99
CA LEU A 508 -2.47 18.99 16.96
C LEU A 508 -1.82 18.24 15.81
N ILE A 509 -1.34 17.02 16.08
CA ILE A 509 -0.70 16.15 15.09
C ILE A 509 -1.62 14.97 14.82
N ALA A 510 -2.16 14.88 13.60
CA ALA A 510 -2.89 13.69 13.14
C ALA A 510 -1.88 12.59 12.75
N GLU A 511 -1.62 11.70 13.70
CA GLU A 511 -0.53 10.73 13.61
C GLU A 511 -0.97 9.35 13.10
N GLN A 512 -2.27 9.06 13.06
CA GLN A 512 -2.84 7.78 12.64
C GLN A 512 -3.71 7.90 11.36
N GLY A 513 -4.68 7.00 11.19
CA GLY A 513 -5.50 6.92 9.99
C GLY A 513 -6.53 8.04 9.88
N ILE A 514 -7.24 8.06 8.75
CA ILE A 514 -8.30 9.05 8.49
C ILE A 514 -9.44 8.90 9.50
N GLY A 515 -9.86 7.67 9.80
CA GLY A 515 -10.90 7.40 10.81
C GLY A 515 -10.55 7.96 12.18
N ASP A 516 -9.32 7.71 12.64
CA ASP A 516 -8.83 8.24 13.92
C ASP A 516 -8.80 9.77 13.90
N THR A 517 -8.32 10.36 12.80
CA THR A 517 -8.26 11.83 12.65
C THR A 517 -9.66 12.44 12.76
N LEU A 518 -10.62 11.90 12.00
CA LEU A 518 -12.00 12.38 11.99
C LEU A 518 -12.71 12.15 13.33
N GLN A 519 -12.36 11.10 14.07
CA GLN A 519 -12.94 10.86 15.38
C GLN A 519 -12.36 11.80 16.44
N PHE A 520 -11.03 11.87 16.57
CA PHE A 520 -10.37 12.54 17.69
C PHE A 520 -10.20 14.05 17.49
N ILE A 521 -10.44 14.59 16.28
CA ILE A 521 -10.49 16.05 16.10
C ILE A 521 -11.62 16.72 16.91
N ARG A 522 -12.60 15.94 17.40
CA ARG A 522 -13.68 16.43 18.29
C ARG A 522 -13.19 17.20 19.52
N TYR A 523 -12.01 16.87 20.03
CA TYR A 523 -11.46 17.54 21.21
C TYR A 523 -10.98 18.98 20.90
N ALA A 524 -10.78 19.34 19.63
CA ALA A 524 -10.35 20.67 19.24
C ALA A 524 -11.30 21.77 19.74
N ARG A 525 -12.62 21.50 19.74
CA ARG A 525 -13.62 22.42 20.30
C ARG A 525 -13.35 22.76 21.76
N GLN A 526 -13.22 21.74 22.62
CA GLN A 526 -12.97 21.92 24.05
C GLN A 526 -11.64 22.67 24.31
N LEU A 527 -10.61 22.42 23.50
CA LEU A 527 -9.32 23.10 23.60
C LEU A 527 -9.39 24.57 23.17
N ALA A 528 -10.17 24.88 22.14
CA ALA A 528 -10.42 26.24 21.70
C ALA A 528 -11.27 27.03 22.71
N GLU A 529 -12.27 26.40 23.32
CA GLU A 529 -13.10 26.99 24.39
C GLU A 529 -12.28 27.36 25.64
N GLN A 530 -11.12 26.74 25.85
CA GLN A 530 -10.13 27.14 26.88
C GLN A 530 -9.28 28.36 26.48
N GLY A 531 -9.56 28.98 25.35
CA GLY A 531 -8.84 30.16 24.82
C GLY A 531 -7.56 29.82 24.06
N GLY A 532 -7.35 28.56 23.67
CA GLY A 532 -6.24 28.13 22.84
C GLY A 532 -6.49 28.36 21.35
N LYS A 533 -5.46 28.79 20.62
CA LYS A 533 -5.46 28.71 19.15
C LYS A 533 -5.04 27.29 18.77
N VAL A 534 -5.99 26.50 18.26
CA VAL A 534 -5.76 25.09 17.92
C VAL A 534 -5.57 24.94 16.43
N ASP A 535 -4.35 24.64 16.00
CA ASP A 535 -4.04 24.32 14.61
C ASP A 535 -3.88 22.79 14.45
N LEU A 536 -4.03 22.28 13.24
CA LEU A 536 -3.91 20.85 12.94
C LEU A 536 -2.88 20.60 11.84
N HIS A 537 -1.99 19.64 12.05
CA HIS A 537 -1.17 19.06 10.98
C HIS A 537 -1.71 17.69 10.56
N VAL A 538 -1.93 17.51 9.26
CA VAL A 538 -2.43 16.26 8.67
C VAL A 538 -1.52 15.76 7.56
N ARG A 539 -1.22 14.45 7.58
CA ARG A 539 -0.41 13.78 6.55
C ARG A 539 -1.23 13.46 5.30
N GLN A 540 -2.50 13.09 5.47
CA GLN A 540 -3.41 12.75 4.38
C GLN A 540 -4.08 14.02 3.84
N GLY A 541 -3.39 14.74 2.95
CA GLY A 541 -3.80 16.07 2.48
C GLY A 541 -5.21 16.14 1.85
N HIS A 542 -5.72 15.05 1.29
CA HIS A 542 -7.08 14.99 0.72
C HIS A 542 -8.21 15.10 1.75
N VAL A 543 -7.91 15.03 3.05
CA VAL A 543 -8.88 15.21 4.14
C VAL A 543 -8.91 16.67 4.65
N ALA A 544 -7.89 17.47 4.32
CA ALA A 544 -7.73 18.81 4.89
C ALA A 544 -8.89 19.76 4.57
N GLY A 545 -9.51 19.64 3.39
CA GLY A 545 -10.67 20.45 3.02
C GLY A 545 -11.83 20.32 4.01
N LEU A 546 -12.09 19.10 4.51
CA LEU A 546 -13.12 18.84 5.50
C LEU A 546 -12.68 19.33 6.89
N LEU A 547 -11.42 19.06 7.28
CA LEU A 547 -10.91 19.37 8.61
C LEU A 547 -10.79 20.88 8.89
N ARG A 548 -10.71 21.72 7.85
CA ARG A 548 -10.81 23.19 8.00
C ARG A 548 -12.17 23.65 8.53
N ASN A 549 -13.19 22.80 8.41
CA ASN A 549 -14.54 23.05 8.91
C ASN A 549 -14.82 22.29 10.22
N ALA A 550 -13.78 21.82 10.92
CA ALA A 550 -13.90 21.21 12.23
C ALA A 550 -14.06 22.29 13.31
N GLN A 551 -14.99 22.10 14.24
CA GLN A 551 -15.21 23.02 15.35
C GLN A 551 -13.95 23.13 16.23
N GLY A 552 -13.51 24.37 16.49
CA GLY A 552 -12.33 24.66 17.28
C GLY A 552 -11.00 24.65 16.51
N VAL A 553 -10.96 24.16 15.28
CA VAL A 553 -9.74 24.19 14.44
C VAL A 553 -9.60 25.57 13.79
N SER A 554 -8.44 26.20 13.98
CA SER A 554 -8.12 27.53 13.45
C SER A 554 -7.42 27.46 12.08
N GLU A 555 -6.49 26.51 11.89
CA GLU A 555 -5.76 26.32 10.62
C GLU A 555 -5.40 24.84 10.41
N VAL A 556 -5.26 24.42 9.15
CA VAL A 556 -4.91 23.04 8.77
C VAL A 556 -3.70 23.01 7.83
N TYR A 557 -2.59 22.47 8.32
CA TYR A 557 -1.34 22.29 7.60
C TYR A 557 -1.22 20.89 6.99
N THR A 558 -0.70 20.81 5.76
CA THR A 558 -0.45 19.56 5.04
C THR A 558 0.90 19.60 4.32
N GLY A 559 1.44 18.41 3.99
CA GLY A 559 2.65 18.31 3.18
C GLY A 559 3.85 19.03 3.80
N SER A 560 4.55 19.83 2.99
CA SER A 560 5.72 20.63 3.40
C SER A 560 5.37 22.09 3.69
N ALA A 561 4.09 22.40 3.95
CA ALA A 561 3.69 23.76 4.31
C ALA A 561 4.49 24.24 5.53
N ALA A 562 4.93 25.50 5.49
CA ALA A 562 5.62 26.11 6.62
C ALA A 562 4.65 26.22 7.81
N ILE A 563 4.93 25.47 8.86
CA ILE A 563 4.18 25.52 10.11
C ILE A 563 4.83 26.60 10.99
N PRO A 564 4.09 27.65 11.41
CA PRO A 564 4.63 28.69 12.28
C PRO A 564 5.01 28.13 13.66
N ALA A 565 5.61 28.95 14.50
CA ALA A 565 5.93 28.53 15.86
C ALA A 565 4.67 28.40 16.72
N HIS A 566 4.60 27.31 17.50
CA HIS A 566 3.56 27.05 18.48
C HIS A 566 4.16 27.00 19.89
N ASP A 567 3.37 27.27 20.92
CA ASP A 567 3.80 27.08 22.31
C ASP A 567 3.88 25.58 22.64
N TYR A 568 2.90 24.82 22.14
CA TYR A 568 2.73 23.40 22.44
C TYR A 568 2.38 22.56 21.21
N TYR A 569 2.61 21.24 21.30
CA TYR A 569 2.07 20.25 20.37
C TYR A 569 1.41 19.09 21.11
N CYS A 570 0.46 18.41 20.46
CA CYS A 570 -0.18 17.20 21.00
C CYS A 570 -0.55 16.21 19.88
N HIS A 571 -0.32 14.92 20.08
CA HIS A 571 -0.83 13.87 19.20
C HIS A 571 -2.32 13.61 19.47
N LEU A 572 -3.13 13.43 18.42
CA LEU A 572 -4.59 13.37 18.56
C LEU A 572 -5.05 12.28 19.53
N LEU A 573 -4.46 11.08 19.48
CA LEU A 573 -4.90 9.98 20.35
C LEU A 573 -4.32 10.04 21.78
N SER A 574 -3.59 11.10 22.12
CA SER A 574 -3.27 11.42 23.52
C SER A 574 -4.32 12.34 24.16
N LEU A 575 -5.18 12.97 23.36
CA LEU A 575 -6.22 13.89 23.83
C LEU A 575 -7.25 13.25 24.77
N PRO A 576 -7.73 11.99 24.59
CA PRO A 576 -8.69 11.42 25.54
C PRO A 576 -8.18 11.40 26.98
N ARG A 577 -6.90 11.07 27.18
CA ARG A 577 -6.26 11.11 28.49
C ARG A 577 -6.15 12.55 29.01
N LEU A 578 -5.63 13.46 28.18
CA LEU A 578 -5.33 14.84 28.56
C LEU A 578 -6.59 15.68 28.79
N CYS A 579 -7.69 15.34 28.12
CA CYS A 579 -9.01 15.97 28.27
C CYS A 579 -9.91 15.23 29.28
N ASN A 580 -9.34 14.31 30.08
CA ASN A 580 -10.01 13.61 31.17
C ASN A 580 -11.18 12.69 30.78
N THR A 581 -11.17 12.10 29.59
CA THR A 581 -12.13 11.05 29.20
C THR A 581 -11.83 9.75 29.94
N ARG A 582 -12.38 9.60 31.15
CA ARG A 582 -12.07 8.53 32.11
C ARG A 582 -13.08 7.38 32.10
N SER A 583 -14.28 7.64 31.59
CA SER A 583 -15.38 6.68 31.46
C SER A 583 -16.11 6.89 30.13
N LEU A 584 -17.06 6.00 29.83
CA LEU A 584 -17.94 6.14 28.65
C LEU A 584 -18.76 7.43 28.68
N GLY A 585 -19.15 7.91 29.87
CA GLY A 585 -19.92 9.14 30.03
C GLY A 585 -19.11 10.43 29.82
N ASP A 586 -17.77 10.34 29.86
CA ASP A 586 -16.88 11.49 29.65
C ASP A 586 -16.50 11.67 28.17
N VAL A 587 -17.05 10.86 27.27
CA VAL A 587 -16.81 11.00 25.84
C VAL A 587 -17.50 12.28 25.36
N PRO A 588 -16.80 13.21 24.68
CA PRO A 588 -17.44 14.36 24.06
C PRO A 588 -18.25 13.87 22.85
N ALA A 589 -19.48 13.45 23.11
CA ALA A 589 -20.39 12.83 22.15
C ALA A 589 -21.26 13.86 21.40
N ASP A 590 -21.13 15.16 21.72
CA ASP A 590 -21.83 16.23 21.04
C ASP A 590 -21.47 16.28 19.55
N VAL A 591 -22.48 16.16 18.71
CA VAL A 591 -22.39 16.19 17.25
C VAL A 591 -23.43 17.17 16.68
N PRO A 592 -23.16 17.81 15.52
CA PRO A 592 -21.97 17.66 14.69
C PRO A 592 -20.79 18.49 15.22
N TYR A 593 -19.57 17.96 15.07
CA TYR A 593 -18.31 18.70 15.28
C TYR A 593 -17.52 18.89 13.98
N LEU A 594 -17.98 18.29 12.87
CA LEU A 594 -17.52 18.57 11.51
C LEU A 594 -18.70 19.11 10.68
N ALA A 595 -18.41 20.03 9.76
CA ALA A 595 -19.38 20.51 8.77
C ALA A 595 -18.84 20.31 7.35
N ALA A 596 -19.68 19.80 6.45
CA ALA A 596 -19.35 19.77 5.03
C ALA A 596 -19.61 21.16 4.38
N PRO A 597 -18.79 21.60 3.41
CA PRO A 597 -18.97 22.90 2.76
C PRO A 597 -20.35 23.07 2.12
N ALA A 598 -21.00 24.22 2.36
CA ALA A 598 -22.40 24.45 2.00
C ALA A 598 -22.67 24.45 0.48
N ASP A 599 -21.72 24.97 -0.30
CA ASP A 599 -21.73 24.97 -1.76
C ASP A 599 -21.72 23.55 -2.35
N ARG A 600 -20.85 22.69 -1.83
CA ARG A 600 -20.77 21.28 -2.23
C ARG A 600 -22.01 20.49 -1.82
N ARG A 601 -22.55 20.77 -0.63
CA ARG A 601 -23.83 20.19 -0.18
C ARG A 601 -24.98 20.55 -1.12
N ALA A 602 -25.07 21.81 -1.55
CA ALA A 602 -26.10 22.26 -2.49
C ALA A 602 -26.00 21.53 -3.84
N TYR A 603 -24.77 21.32 -4.35
CA TYR A 603 -24.51 20.54 -5.54
C TYR A 603 -25.04 19.10 -5.43
N TRP A 604 -24.74 18.40 -4.33
CA TRP A 604 -25.22 17.03 -4.12
C TRP A 604 -26.73 16.95 -3.90
N ARG A 605 -27.30 17.89 -3.15
CA ARG A 605 -28.75 17.97 -2.95
C ARG A 605 -29.49 18.05 -4.28
N GLN A 606 -29.05 18.91 -5.19
CA GLN A 606 -29.66 19.04 -6.52
C GLN A 606 -29.67 17.71 -7.29
N ARG A 607 -28.58 16.94 -7.23
CA ARG A 607 -28.49 15.62 -7.89
C ARG A 607 -29.37 14.57 -7.20
N LEU A 608 -29.38 14.58 -5.87
CA LEU A 608 -30.16 13.64 -5.08
C LEU A 608 -31.67 13.87 -5.20
N ASP A 609 -32.11 15.13 -5.29
CA ASP A 609 -33.51 15.50 -5.45
C ASP A 609 -34.10 15.06 -6.80
N ALA A 610 -33.26 14.84 -7.80
CA ALA A 610 -33.67 14.27 -9.08
C ALA A 610 -33.95 12.76 -9.03
N ILE A 611 -33.64 12.08 -7.91
CA ILE A 611 -33.83 10.64 -7.77
C ILE A 611 -35.17 10.37 -7.08
N PRO A 612 -36.12 9.71 -7.78
CA PRO A 612 -37.37 9.30 -7.18
C PRO A 612 -37.13 8.09 -6.28
N ALA A 613 -36.91 8.34 -5.00
CA ALA A 613 -36.78 7.30 -3.98
C ALA A 613 -37.31 7.79 -2.65
N ARG A 614 -37.81 6.86 -1.84
CA ARG A 614 -38.27 7.14 -0.48
C ARG A 614 -37.11 7.33 0.47
N LEU A 615 -36.03 6.58 0.26
CA LEU A 615 -34.83 6.61 1.10
C LEU A 615 -33.57 6.60 0.24
N ARG A 616 -32.63 7.50 0.53
CA ARG A 616 -31.31 7.60 -0.12
C ARG A 616 -30.24 7.09 0.83
N VAL A 617 -29.73 5.88 0.58
CA VAL A 617 -28.80 5.18 1.47
C VAL A 617 -27.41 5.12 0.86
N GLY A 618 -26.42 5.67 1.57
CA GLY A 618 -25.01 5.57 1.20
C GLY A 618 -24.40 4.25 1.65
N LEU A 619 -23.58 3.62 0.81
CA LEU A 619 -23.00 2.30 1.09
C LEU A 619 -21.48 2.26 0.90
N ALA A 620 -20.74 1.74 1.89
CA ALA A 620 -19.32 1.42 1.77
C ALA A 620 -18.98 0.12 2.52
N TRP A 621 -18.51 -0.91 1.81
CA TRP A 621 -18.46 -2.30 2.27
C TRP A 621 -17.06 -2.85 2.55
N ALA A 622 -16.01 -2.12 2.16
CA ALA A 622 -14.63 -2.56 2.32
C ALA A 622 -13.72 -1.43 2.84
N GLY A 623 -12.79 -1.80 3.72
CA GLY A 623 -11.73 -0.93 4.21
C GLY A 623 -10.52 -0.90 3.29
N SER A 624 -9.40 -0.40 3.82
CA SER A 624 -8.14 -0.40 3.09
C SER A 624 -7.44 -1.76 3.24
N PRO A 625 -7.01 -2.41 2.14
CA PRO A 625 -6.23 -3.66 2.21
C PRO A 625 -4.89 -3.53 2.94
N SER A 626 -4.41 -2.29 3.14
CA SER A 626 -3.22 -2.01 3.95
C SER A 626 -3.43 -2.22 5.45
N ASN A 627 -4.68 -2.33 5.90
CA ASN A 627 -5.01 -2.69 7.27
C ASN A 627 -4.83 -4.20 7.46
N VAL A 628 -4.02 -4.59 8.46
CA VAL A 628 -3.71 -5.99 8.76
C VAL A 628 -4.95 -6.83 9.12
N ASP A 629 -6.04 -6.21 9.55
CA ASP A 629 -7.29 -6.87 9.94
C ASP A 629 -8.41 -6.69 8.90
N ASP A 630 -8.11 -6.12 7.72
CA ASP A 630 -9.13 -5.78 6.72
C ASP A 630 -9.99 -6.99 6.31
N ARG A 631 -9.37 -8.17 6.20
CA ARG A 631 -10.05 -9.43 5.85
C ARG A 631 -11.21 -9.83 6.76
N ASN A 632 -11.25 -9.32 8.00
CA ASN A 632 -12.26 -9.68 8.99
C ASN A 632 -13.36 -8.60 9.09
N ARG A 633 -13.00 -7.33 8.81
CA ARG A 633 -13.91 -6.16 8.86
C ARG A 633 -14.53 -5.78 7.52
N SER A 634 -13.95 -6.20 6.40
CA SER A 634 -14.51 -5.98 5.06
C SER A 634 -15.43 -7.15 4.65
N CYS A 635 -16.47 -6.83 3.89
CA CYS A 635 -17.34 -7.81 3.23
C CYS A 635 -17.31 -7.59 1.71
N SER A 636 -17.69 -8.59 0.92
CA SER A 636 -17.92 -8.38 -0.51
C SER A 636 -19.26 -7.72 -0.74
N LEU A 637 -19.39 -6.93 -1.80
CA LEU A 637 -20.67 -6.37 -2.22
C LEU A 637 -21.68 -7.46 -2.54
N GLN A 638 -21.21 -8.61 -3.06
CA GLN A 638 -22.03 -9.79 -3.31
C GLN A 638 -22.72 -10.29 -2.03
N ALA A 639 -22.04 -10.24 -0.88
CA ALA A 639 -22.62 -10.65 0.40
C ALA A 639 -23.79 -9.74 0.83
N LEU A 640 -23.84 -8.50 0.34
CA LEU A 640 -24.88 -7.51 0.66
C LEU A 640 -26.12 -7.60 -0.22
N THR A 641 -26.16 -8.48 -1.22
CA THR A 641 -27.27 -8.56 -2.20
C THR A 641 -28.65 -8.70 -1.57
N GLY A 642 -28.78 -9.46 -0.48
CA GLY A 642 -30.06 -9.61 0.24
C GLY A 642 -30.58 -8.32 0.88
N LEU A 643 -29.72 -7.33 1.13
CA LEU A 643 -30.10 -6.01 1.63
C LEU A 643 -30.81 -5.17 0.55
N PHE A 644 -30.48 -5.41 -0.72
CA PHE A 644 -31.01 -4.65 -1.86
C PHE A 644 -32.44 -5.04 -2.25
N GLU A 645 -32.99 -6.09 -1.63
CA GLU A 645 -34.38 -6.52 -1.82
C GLU A 645 -35.40 -5.61 -1.12
N VAL A 646 -34.93 -4.70 -0.26
CA VAL A 646 -35.81 -3.71 0.38
C VAL A 646 -36.25 -2.67 -0.67
N PRO A 647 -37.57 -2.55 -0.96
CA PRO A 647 -38.06 -1.69 -2.05
C PRO A 647 -37.89 -0.19 -1.74
N ASP A 648 -38.04 0.66 -2.75
CA ASP A 648 -38.03 2.14 -2.64
C ASP A 648 -36.77 2.78 -1.99
N VAL A 649 -35.66 2.04 -1.96
CA VAL A 649 -34.34 2.54 -1.54
C VAL A 649 -33.48 2.85 -2.78
N ALA A 650 -33.00 4.09 -2.87
CA ALA A 650 -31.89 4.44 -3.75
C ALA A 650 -30.58 4.15 -3.03
N TRP A 651 -29.73 3.32 -3.64
CA TRP A 651 -28.40 2.99 -3.14
C TRP A 651 -27.35 3.88 -3.79
N ILE A 652 -26.56 4.57 -2.97
CA ILE A 652 -25.51 5.49 -3.41
C ILE A 652 -24.15 4.94 -3.00
N ASN A 653 -23.22 4.83 -3.95
CA ASN A 653 -21.86 4.37 -3.67
C ASN A 653 -21.06 5.41 -2.86
N LEU A 654 -20.55 4.99 -1.70
CA LEU A 654 -19.54 5.70 -0.91
C LEU A 654 -18.20 4.93 -0.86
N GLN A 655 -18.09 3.77 -1.51
CA GLN A 655 -16.84 3.01 -1.63
C GLN A 655 -15.92 3.67 -2.66
N ILE A 656 -14.77 4.15 -2.19
CA ILE A 656 -13.73 4.76 -3.02
C ILE A 656 -12.47 3.90 -2.98
N GLY A 657 -11.83 3.74 -4.14
CA GLY A 657 -10.61 2.93 -4.27
C GLY A 657 -10.92 1.44 -4.37
N VAL A 658 -10.15 0.61 -3.66
CA VAL A 658 -10.27 -0.84 -3.70
C VAL A 658 -11.66 -1.29 -3.23
N GLY A 659 -12.24 -2.27 -3.91
CA GLY A 659 -13.59 -2.78 -3.69
C GLY A 659 -14.65 -2.10 -4.57
N ARG A 660 -14.42 -0.88 -5.10
CA ARG A 660 -15.38 -0.19 -5.98
C ARG A 660 -15.65 -0.97 -7.28
N GLU A 661 -14.67 -1.73 -7.76
CA GLU A 661 -14.81 -2.64 -8.91
C GLU A 661 -15.92 -3.68 -8.74
N GLU A 662 -16.26 -4.04 -7.49
CA GLU A 662 -17.33 -4.99 -7.20
C GLU A 662 -18.72 -4.47 -7.58
N LEU A 663 -18.90 -3.17 -7.85
CA LEU A 663 -20.16 -2.63 -8.39
C LEU A 663 -20.61 -3.35 -9.66
N GLN A 664 -19.67 -3.86 -10.46
CA GLN A 664 -19.97 -4.63 -11.69
C GLN A 664 -20.43 -6.07 -11.40
N SER A 665 -20.25 -6.56 -10.18
CA SER A 665 -20.58 -7.93 -9.77
C SER A 665 -22.04 -8.11 -9.34
N VAL A 666 -22.77 -7.02 -9.07
CA VAL A 666 -24.16 -7.06 -8.62
C VAL A 666 -25.10 -6.48 -9.68
N GLN A 667 -26.32 -7.01 -9.76
CA GLN A 667 -27.33 -6.54 -10.72
C GLN A 667 -28.13 -5.33 -10.22
N THR A 668 -28.16 -5.10 -8.91
CA THR A 668 -28.88 -3.97 -8.31
C THR A 668 -28.25 -2.65 -8.78
N PRO A 669 -29.06 -1.69 -9.27
CA PRO A 669 -28.54 -0.38 -9.63
C PRO A 669 -28.08 0.37 -8.37
N ILE A 670 -26.76 0.55 -8.25
CA ILE A 670 -26.14 1.41 -7.23
C ILE A 670 -25.60 2.64 -7.97
N LEU A 671 -26.05 3.82 -7.56
CA LEU A 671 -25.63 5.08 -8.17
C LEU A 671 -24.19 5.39 -7.77
N ASP A 672 -23.29 5.34 -8.76
CA ASP A 672 -21.88 5.57 -8.56
C ASP A 672 -21.42 6.91 -9.12
N TRP A 673 -21.09 7.83 -8.22
CA TRP A 673 -20.43 9.10 -8.53
C TRP A 673 -19.02 9.17 -7.95
N GLY A 674 -18.35 8.03 -7.75
CA GLY A 674 -17.03 7.98 -7.11
C GLY A 674 -15.96 8.83 -7.81
N ASN A 675 -16.10 9.16 -9.10
CA ASN A 675 -15.19 10.07 -9.80
C ASN A 675 -15.43 11.55 -9.46
N ASP A 676 -16.65 11.89 -9.04
CA ASP A 676 -17.04 13.23 -8.64
C ASP A 676 -16.70 13.49 -7.15
N GLN A 677 -16.41 12.44 -6.37
CA GLN A 677 -15.92 12.51 -4.98
C GLN A 677 -14.41 12.82 -4.92
N THR A 678 -14.05 14.03 -5.36
CA THR A 678 -12.64 14.42 -5.61
C THR A 678 -11.74 14.56 -4.38
N ASP A 679 -12.34 14.82 -3.22
CA ASP A 679 -11.66 14.86 -1.92
C ASP A 679 -12.63 14.41 -0.80
N TYR A 680 -12.15 14.41 0.45
CA TYR A 680 -12.97 13.98 1.57
C TYR A 680 -14.08 14.99 1.95
N ALA A 681 -13.93 16.27 1.58
CA ALA A 681 -14.98 17.26 1.78
C ALA A 681 -16.16 17.03 0.82
N GLU A 682 -15.88 16.57 -0.39
CA GLU A 682 -16.89 16.18 -1.38
C GLU A 682 -17.66 14.93 -0.94
N THR A 683 -16.93 13.91 -0.46
CA THR A 683 -17.50 12.70 0.12
C THR A 683 -18.41 13.05 1.31
N ALA A 684 -17.93 13.89 2.23
CA ALA A 684 -18.71 14.37 3.37
C ALA A 684 -19.93 15.20 2.97
N ALA A 685 -19.84 16.01 1.91
CA ALA A 685 -20.95 16.79 1.40
C ALA A 685 -22.06 15.89 0.81
N LEU A 686 -21.69 14.86 0.05
CA LEU A 686 -22.63 13.83 -0.40
C LEU A 686 -23.30 13.14 0.80
N MET A 687 -22.51 12.65 1.75
CA MET A 687 -23.02 11.99 2.96
C MET A 687 -23.99 12.86 3.77
N ALA A 688 -23.74 14.17 3.84
CA ALA A 688 -24.58 15.10 4.59
C ALA A 688 -26.01 15.24 4.01
N GLU A 689 -26.21 14.88 2.74
CA GLU A 689 -27.50 14.93 2.04
C GLU A 689 -28.18 13.55 1.93
N LEU A 690 -27.57 12.49 2.46
CA LEU A 690 -28.14 11.14 2.50
C LEU A 690 -28.99 10.91 3.75
N ASP A 691 -29.99 10.05 3.63
CA ASP A 691 -30.94 9.75 4.70
C ASP A 691 -30.38 8.81 5.76
N LEU A 692 -29.49 7.91 5.34
CA LEU A 692 -28.81 6.90 6.14
C LEU A 692 -27.48 6.53 5.45
N ILE A 693 -26.45 6.25 6.25
CA ILE A 693 -25.20 5.68 5.77
C ILE A 693 -25.06 4.27 6.36
N ILE A 694 -24.80 3.27 5.52
CA ILE A 694 -24.46 1.90 5.94
C ILE A 694 -23.02 1.65 5.54
N THR A 695 -22.16 1.29 6.50
CA THR A 695 -20.75 1.05 6.20
C THR A 695 -20.12 0.02 7.11
N VAL A 696 -19.08 -0.68 6.66
CA VAL A 696 -18.20 -1.38 7.60
C VAL A 696 -17.43 -0.36 8.46
N ASP A 697 -16.78 -0.81 9.54
CA ASP A 697 -15.85 0.03 10.29
C ASP A 697 -14.83 0.63 9.32
N THR A 698 -14.92 1.93 9.00
CA THR A 698 -14.06 2.69 8.08
C THR A 698 -14.10 4.17 8.44
N SER A 699 -13.31 4.99 7.74
CA SER A 699 -13.41 6.44 7.88
C SER A 699 -14.78 7.01 7.50
N ILE A 700 -15.60 6.29 6.71
CA ILE A 700 -16.99 6.68 6.40
C ILE A 700 -17.87 6.62 7.65
N ALA A 701 -17.70 5.60 8.52
CA ALA A 701 -18.43 5.51 9.80
C ALA A 701 -18.16 6.74 10.67
N HIS A 702 -16.88 7.09 10.82
CA HIS A 702 -16.46 8.23 11.63
C HIS A 702 -16.88 9.57 11.05
N ALA A 703 -16.83 9.74 9.72
CA ALA A 703 -17.30 10.94 9.05
C ALA A 703 -18.81 11.13 9.23
N ALA A 704 -19.61 10.08 9.03
CA ALA A 704 -21.06 10.14 9.19
C ALA A 704 -21.46 10.54 10.61
N GLY A 705 -20.85 9.91 11.62
CA GLY A 705 -21.08 10.24 13.01
C GLY A 705 -20.66 11.67 13.36
N ALA A 706 -19.51 12.14 12.86
CA ALA A 706 -19.02 13.50 13.08
C ALA A 706 -19.90 14.59 12.45
N LEU A 707 -20.56 14.27 11.34
CA LEU A 707 -21.54 15.12 10.63
C LEU A 707 -22.95 15.03 11.22
N ALA A 708 -23.15 14.29 12.32
CA ALA A 708 -24.45 13.99 12.93
C ALA A 708 -25.45 13.36 11.94
N ARG A 709 -24.98 12.48 11.04
CA ARG A 709 -25.84 11.71 10.14
C ARG A 709 -26.17 10.34 10.74
N PRO A 710 -27.40 9.82 10.53
CA PRO A 710 -27.71 8.43 10.87
C PRO A 710 -26.73 7.48 10.19
N VAL A 711 -26.08 6.61 10.96
CA VAL A 711 -25.07 5.68 10.44
C VAL A 711 -25.23 4.30 11.05
N TRP A 712 -25.27 3.27 10.20
CA TRP A 712 -25.26 1.88 10.62
C TRP A 712 -23.92 1.27 10.30
N VAL A 713 -23.26 0.76 11.33
CA VAL A 713 -21.89 0.23 11.22
C VAL A 713 -21.93 -1.29 11.27
N MET A 714 -21.47 -1.91 10.19
CA MET A 714 -21.29 -3.35 10.07
C MET A 714 -19.94 -3.72 10.67
N LEU A 715 -19.95 -4.54 11.70
CA LEU A 715 -18.79 -4.84 12.50
C LEU A 715 -18.43 -6.31 12.45
N GLN A 716 -17.13 -6.57 12.41
CA GLN A 716 -16.57 -7.89 12.65
C GLN A 716 -16.88 -8.40 14.06
N TYR A 717 -16.66 -9.71 14.28
CA TYR A 717 -16.93 -10.37 15.56
C TYR A 717 -16.20 -9.67 16.73
N ILE A 718 -14.86 -9.59 16.70
CA ILE A 718 -14.08 -8.79 17.66
C ILE A 718 -13.77 -7.43 17.03
N ALA A 719 -14.62 -6.44 17.27
CA ALA A 719 -14.45 -5.11 16.70
C ALA A 719 -13.36 -4.29 17.41
N ASP A 720 -12.95 -3.20 16.76
CA ASP A 720 -12.09 -2.19 17.35
C ASP A 720 -12.70 -1.63 18.65
N PHE A 721 -11.83 -1.26 19.61
CA PHE A 721 -12.20 -0.86 20.96
C PHE A 721 -13.25 0.27 21.01
N ARG A 722 -13.33 1.11 19.96
CA ARG A 722 -14.29 2.22 19.85
C ARG A 722 -15.75 1.76 19.82
N TRP A 723 -15.97 0.53 19.37
CA TRP A 723 -17.31 -0.02 19.18
C TRP A 723 -17.76 -0.91 20.35
N LEU A 724 -16.85 -1.25 21.27
CA LEU A 724 -17.07 -2.20 22.37
C LEU A 724 -17.61 -3.55 21.85
N LEU A 725 -17.97 -4.50 22.74
CA LEU A 725 -18.42 -5.84 22.33
C LEU A 725 -19.94 -6.03 22.45
N ASP A 726 -20.52 -5.67 23.58
CA ASP A 726 -21.88 -6.09 23.97
C ASP A 726 -22.92 -4.96 23.89
N ARG A 727 -22.96 -4.27 22.75
CA ARG A 727 -23.92 -3.17 22.52
C ARG A 727 -24.19 -2.91 21.04
N ASN A 728 -25.35 -2.31 20.77
CA ASN A 728 -25.81 -1.97 19.42
C ASN A 728 -25.84 -0.46 19.14
N ASP A 729 -25.32 0.35 20.06
CA ASP A 729 -25.19 1.81 19.98
C ASP A 729 -23.72 2.23 20.22
N SER A 730 -23.37 3.49 19.98
CA SER A 730 -22.00 3.99 20.15
C SER A 730 -21.90 5.09 21.22
N PRO A 731 -20.98 4.98 22.20
CA PRO A 731 -20.71 6.09 23.11
C PRO A 731 -20.04 7.28 22.40
N TRP A 732 -19.47 7.07 21.21
CA TRP A 732 -18.79 8.12 20.44
C TRP A 732 -19.70 8.84 19.44
N TYR A 733 -20.78 8.18 19.00
CA TYR A 733 -21.66 8.66 17.94
C TYR A 733 -23.12 8.36 18.30
N PRO A 734 -23.86 9.35 18.84
CA PRO A 734 -25.26 9.17 19.19
C PRO A 734 -26.16 8.76 18.02
N THR A 735 -25.74 9.03 16.78
CA THR A 735 -26.46 8.68 15.55
C THR A 735 -26.11 7.28 15.02
N ALA A 736 -25.23 6.53 15.69
CA ALA A 736 -24.75 5.24 15.22
C ALA A 736 -25.57 4.07 15.79
N ARG A 737 -25.91 3.12 14.91
CA ARG A 737 -26.41 1.78 15.27
C ARG A 737 -25.41 0.73 14.79
N LEU A 738 -25.11 -0.26 15.62
CA LEU A 738 -24.08 -1.25 15.36
C LEU A 738 -24.71 -2.61 15.02
N PHE A 739 -24.14 -3.29 14.01
CA PHE A 739 -24.54 -4.62 13.57
C PHE A 739 -23.31 -5.52 13.53
N ARG A 740 -23.24 -6.48 14.44
CA ARG A 740 -22.06 -7.31 14.66
C ARG A 740 -22.23 -8.70 14.07
N GLN A 741 -21.17 -9.23 13.48
CA GLN A 741 -21.13 -10.65 13.12
C GLN A 741 -21.41 -11.52 14.36
N PRO A 742 -22.38 -12.46 14.34
CA PRO A 742 -22.66 -13.33 15.50
C PRO A 742 -21.55 -14.35 15.75
N ARG A 743 -20.74 -14.65 14.73
CA ARG A 743 -19.55 -15.49 14.78
C ARG A 743 -18.55 -15.00 13.71
N PRO A 744 -17.25 -15.29 13.82
CA PRO A 744 -16.26 -14.82 12.86
C PRO A 744 -16.66 -15.09 11.40
N ARG A 745 -16.62 -14.03 10.58
CA ARG A 745 -16.91 -14.01 9.13
C ARG A 745 -18.38 -14.26 8.75
N ASP A 746 -19.31 -14.18 9.68
CA ASP A 746 -20.74 -14.32 9.38
C ASP A 746 -21.38 -13.00 8.94
N TRP A 747 -21.07 -12.59 7.71
CA TRP A 747 -21.69 -11.42 7.09
C TRP A 747 -23.16 -11.65 6.72
N ALA A 748 -23.57 -12.91 6.48
CA ALA A 748 -24.96 -13.24 6.16
C ALA A 748 -25.90 -12.90 7.34
N GLY A 749 -25.49 -13.23 8.58
CA GLY A 749 -26.24 -12.86 9.78
C GLY A 749 -26.35 -11.35 9.98
N VAL A 750 -25.30 -10.60 9.64
CA VAL A 750 -25.31 -9.12 9.68
C VAL A 750 -26.32 -8.57 8.66
N VAL A 751 -26.29 -9.07 7.42
CA VAL A 751 -27.19 -8.63 6.34
C VAL A 751 -28.65 -8.94 6.66
N ALA A 752 -28.95 -10.12 7.24
CA ALA A 752 -30.30 -10.46 7.67
C ALA A 752 -30.82 -9.47 8.74
N SER A 753 -29.97 -9.11 9.71
CA SER A 753 -30.31 -8.15 10.77
C SER A 753 -30.50 -6.73 10.22
N LEU A 754 -29.63 -6.31 9.29
CA LEU A 754 -29.75 -5.02 8.61
C LEU A 754 -31.02 -4.91 7.79
N LYS A 755 -31.39 -5.97 7.05
CA LYS A 755 -32.59 -5.99 6.21
C LYS A 755 -33.85 -5.75 7.04
N GLY A 756 -33.99 -6.44 8.17
CA GLY A 756 -35.12 -6.23 9.10
C GLY A 756 -35.13 -4.80 9.63
N ALA A 757 -33.98 -4.31 10.12
CA ALA A 757 -33.86 -2.94 10.61
C ALA A 757 -34.19 -1.88 9.55
N LEU A 758 -33.77 -2.08 8.29
CA LEU A 758 -34.00 -1.15 7.18
C LEU A 758 -35.48 -1.07 6.81
N ALA A 759 -36.18 -2.22 6.82
CA ALA A 759 -37.62 -2.26 6.60
C ALA A 759 -38.36 -1.48 7.69
N ASP A 760 -37.99 -1.65 8.97
CA ASP A 760 -38.59 -0.90 10.09
C ASP A 760 -38.32 0.61 9.95
N PHE A 761 -37.08 1.00 9.63
CA PHE A 761 -36.67 2.39 9.45
C PHE A 761 -37.42 3.10 8.30
N MET A 762 -37.77 2.35 7.24
CA MET A 762 -38.62 2.87 6.17
C MET A 762 -40.06 3.15 6.62
N VAL A 763 -40.62 2.30 7.47
CA VAL A 763 -41.98 2.47 8.01
C VAL A 763 -42.04 3.69 8.93
N GLU A 764 -41.05 3.88 9.80
CA GLU A 764 -40.98 5.04 10.72
C GLU A 764 -40.90 6.40 10.01
N ARG A 765 -40.45 6.41 8.75
CA ARG A 765 -40.37 7.62 7.91
C ARG A 765 -41.53 7.75 6.92
N SER A 766 -42.61 6.98 7.12
CA SER A 766 -43.92 7.11 6.44
C SER A 766 -44.86 7.97 7.22
#